data_AF-A0A7W5FUM4-F1
#
_entry.id   AF-A0A7W5FUM4-F1
#
_cell.length_a   1.000
_cell.length_b   1.000
_cell.length_c   1.000
_cell.angle_alpha   90.00
_cell.angle_beta   90.00
_cell.angle_gamma   90.00
#
_symmetry.space_group_name_H-M   'P 1'
#
loop_
_entity.id
_entity.type
_entity.pdbx_description
1 polymer ?
#
loop_
_entity_poly.entity_id
_entity_poly.type
_entity_poly.pdbx_seq_one_letter_code
_entity_poly.pdbx_strand_id
1 'polypeptide(L)'
;MSTKNAAAAKERRGAIQVSVHDSSSGVPLANAAFRLYLGRDAHGVALAGCSDQVMQNWEPANHTFLAEGFSGLEGKLTFSDLDSGVYFVAFDNVTPFVSNEPVLFHCATVRAGCTEMACFELDIRPVVDIEWECDGQPVNTRGGFVGNKALALVSFNGVDRVLDSRVQVIPKLPWVARSGERFTFISTVRRAGPQKFEGLLQLARRGDNDPTRRMAGGPAAHTVGGGPAVVGLAAAPASLALLREFDAEDRPPSPISGTVGVSLTRTETEPTEDLPLWTLIRNSTEALSFNNYLQFIDQLFCGGGGDLTEFERARFPNKNKAFQSLKLRRALPFNDAESYRVLKAATEAFVMVNCGVLNTPLAFDPTEDAAYLDRRDIPNTSNLSEVLTNDYLESVDGVPTLPYLAVIRRKLPDIPITMSSGMEHEADLCFGIIQERLANPCLLELIWSYWHEEGMLVQTMNAITQRFQNLRAPGIGLDPLANTEIDMLRPLNNLLWGYTQDEQHRLTVVRRNYEYDHHYGIRLDGKAVRHFRPADSRSQFLEAFHHLLRLLTSFYKQDDDTTVKADAFPVLNALKEVHLILSQGAHNQYGDLPSTARIEMLMQQWLLARPEFREFLPTRVMVAYPEPWMDRVDAMKKLQGWTDTSVMHFRSLAMFGEQLFLSIRYGNWSDIYESTQAFNWARFWRPQAQGYIHAYRAATGVDLSVDGSDAAADSTLPSVLLRQRLSQQQRNA
;
A
#
# COMPACT_ATOMS: atom_id res chain seq x y z
N MET A 1 -72.49 -16.75 -93.47
CA MET A 1 -72.15 -16.26 -92.12
C MET A 1 -71.40 -17.35 -91.38
N SER A 2 -70.10 -17.16 -91.13
CA SER A 2 -69.36 -17.65 -89.96
C SER A 2 -67.88 -17.38 -90.22
N THR A 3 -67.38 -16.25 -89.74
CA THR A 3 -65.98 -15.83 -89.85
C THR A 3 -65.16 -16.53 -88.78
N LYS A 4 -64.21 -17.36 -89.22
CA LYS A 4 -63.18 -18.02 -88.40
C LYS A 4 -62.17 -16.96 -87.93
N ASN A 5 -62.12 -16.68 -86.64
CA ASN A 5 -61.01 -15.97 -86.00
C ASN A 5 -59.87 -16.98 -85.73
N ALA A 6 -58.77 -16.85 -86.49
CA ALA A 6 -57.49 -17.46 -86.15
C ALA A 6 -56.83 -16.62 -85.07
N ALA A 7 -56.79 -17.12 -83.83
CA ALA A 7 -56.00 -16.53 -82.75
C ALA A 7 -54.51 -16.77 -83.03
N ALA A 8 -53.74 -15.69 -83.22
CA ALA A 8 -52.29 -15.73 -83.32
C ALA A 8 -51.69 -16.28 -82.01
N ALA A 9 -50.83 -17.29 -82.12
CA ALA A 9 -50.09 -17.84 -80.98
C ALA A 9 -49.16 -16.75 -80.40
N LYS A 10 -49.41 -16.34 -79.15
CA LYS A 10 -48.49 -15.49 -78.38
C LYS A 10 -47.16 -16.25 -78.25
N GLU A 11 -46.10 -15.71 -78.83
CA GLU A 11 -44.73 -16.20 -78.66
C GLU A 11 -44.40 -16.15 -77.16
N ARG A 12 -44.12 -17.32 -76.56
CA ARG A 12 -43.83 -17.41 -75.12
C ARG A 12 -42.40 -16.94 -74.89
N ARG A 13 -42.21 -15.83 -74.19
CA ARG A 13 -40.88 -15.35 -73.79
C ARG A 13 -40.29 -16.22 -72.68
N GLY A 14 -38.96 -16.27 -72.60
CA GLY A 14 -38.23 -17.03 -71.59
C GLY A 14 -37.94 -16.20 -70.33
N ALA A 15 -37.29 -16.84 -69.36
CA ALA A 15 -36.90 -16.20 -68.10
C ALA A 15 -35.57 -16.76 -67.56
N ILE A 16 -34.91 -16.02 -66.69
CA ILE A 16 -33.77 -16.50 -65.89
C ILE A 16 -34.09 -16.33 -64.42
N GLN A 17 -34.06 -17.43 -63.67
CA GLN A 17 -34.21 -17.44 -62.22
C GLN A 17 -32.82 -17.51 -61.57
N VAL A 18 -32.51 -16.51 -60.75
CA VAL A 18 -31.26 -16.39 -60.01
C VAL A 18 -31.49 -16.85 -58.58
N SER A 19 -30.55 -17.61 -58.03
CA SER A 19 -30.48 -17.95 -56.61
C SER A 19 -29.08 -17.69 -56.06
N VAL A 20 -28.99 -17.10 -54.87
CA VAL A 20 -27.71 -16.81 -54.21
C VAL A 20 -27.75 -17.18 -52.73
N HIS A 21 -26.76 -17.93 -52.31
CA HIS A 21 -26.63 -18.40 -50.94
C HIS A 21 -25.15 -18.64 -50.60
N ASP A 22 -24.86 -18.69 -49.31
CA ASP A 22 -23.57 -19.17 -48.83
C ASP A 22 -23.47 -20.70 -48.99
N SER A 23 -22.39 -21.16 -49.60
CA SER A 23 -22.14 -22.57 -49.93
C SER A 23 -22.04 -23.49 -48.70
N SER A 24 -21.62 -22.97 -47.55
CA SER A 24 -21.40 -23.77 -46.34
C SER A 24 -22.62 -23.87 -45.44
N SER A 25 -23.32 -22.75 -45.24
CA SER A 25 -24.45 -22.63 -44.34
C SER A 25 -25.80 -22.79 -45.06
N GLY A 26 -25.82 -22.65 -46.39
CA GLY A 26 -27.05 -22.63 -47.19
C GLY A 26 -27.91 -21.37 -46.97
N VAL A 27 -27.44 -20.41 -46.17
CA VAL A 27 -28.20 -19.19 -45.85
C VAL A 27 -28.31 -18.32 -47.11
N PRO A 28 -29.53 -17.91 -47.50
CA PRO A 28 -29.71 -17.06 -48.67
C PRO A 28 -29.17 -15.65 -48.44
N LEU A 29 -28.63 -15.05 -49.50
CA LEU A 29 -28.19 -13.66 -49.47
C LEU A 29 -29.32 -12.75 -49.93
N ALA A 30 -29.89 -11.97 -49.00
CA ALA A 30 -30.98 -11.05 -49.30
C ALA A 30 -30.45 -9.74 -49.90
N ASN A 31 -31.21 -9.14 -50.80
CA ASN A 31 -30.92 -7.85 -51.42
C ASN A 31 -29.56 -7.81 -52.17
N ALA A 32 -29.14 -8.95 -52.70
CA ALA A 32 -27.99 -9.07 -53.58
C ALA A 32 -28.31 -8.50 -54.96
N ALA A 33 -27.44 -7.62 -55.46
CA ALA A 33 -27.58 -6.94 -56.74
C ALA A 33 -27.05 -7.83 -57.88
N PHE A 34 -27.87 -7.97 -58.92
CA PHE A 34 -27.52 -8.69 -60.14
C PHE A 34 -27.75 -7.81 -61.36
N ARG A 35 -26.81 -7.85 -62.30
CA ARG A 35 -26.92 -7.18 -63.60
C ARG A 35 -27.07 -8.22 -64.71
N LEU A 36 -28.03 -8.01 -65.59
CA LEU A 36 -28.31 -8.85 -66.74
C LEU A 36 -27.75 -8.19 -68.01
N TYR A 37 -26.96 -8.96 -68.76
CA TYR A 37 -26.38 -8.54 -70.03
C TYR A 37 -26.81 -9.47 -71.15
N LEU A 38 -27.11 -8.92 -72.33
CA LEU A 38 -27.26 -9.68 -73.57
C LEU A 38 -25.88 -10.00 -74.14
N GLY A 39 -25.61 -11.27 -74.36
CA GLY A 39 -24.33 -11.78 -74.85
C GLY A 39 -24.05 -11.34 -76.29
N ARG A 40 -23.03 -10.50 -76.46
CA ARG A 40 -22.48 -10.09 -77.75
C ARG A 40 -20.97 -10.36 -77.81
N ASP A 41 -20.43 -10.54 -79.01
CA ASP A 41 -18.97 -10.53 -79.22
C ASP A 41 -18.41 -9.10 -79.28
N ALA A 42 -17.09 -8.96 -79.40
CA ALA A 42 -16.40 -7.67 -79.49
C ALA A 42 -16.81 -6.80 -80.71
N HIS A 43 -17.51 -7.38 -81.69
CA HIS A 43 -18.03 -6.70 -82.87
C HIS A 43 -19.54 -6.39 -82.75
N GLY A 44 -20.16 -6.70 -81.61
CA GLY A 44 -21.57 -6.44 -81.34
C GLY A 44 -22.52 -7.48 -81.93
N VAL A 45 -22.05 -8.65 -82.37
CA VAL A 45 -22.91 -9.74 -82.88
C VAL A 45 -23.39 -10.61 -81.73
N ALA A 46 -24.66 -11.04 -81.76
CA ALA A 46 -25.23 -11.90 -80.71
C ALA A 46 -24.52 -13.25 -80.63
N LEU A 47 -24.18 -13.70 -79.41
CA LEU A 47 -23.50 -14.97 -79.19
C LEU A 47 -24.42 -16.16 -79.50
N ALA A 48 -23.84 -17.22 -80.06
CA ALA A 48 -24.56 -18.45 -80.42
C ALA A 48 -24.72 -19.45 -79.25
N GLY A 49 -23.92 -19.33 -78.18
CA GLY A 49 -24.00 -20.17 -76.99
C GLY A 49 -22.94 -19.83 -75.94
N CYS A 50 -23.06 -20.44 -74.76
CA CYS A 50 -22.09 -20.34 -73.66
C CYS A 50 -20.94 -21.35 -73.88
N SER A 51 -19.84 -20.92 -74.50
CA SER A 51 -18.62 -21.74 -74.66
C SER A 51 -17.53 -21.35 -73.66
N ASP A 52 -16.57 -22.25 -73.39
CA ASP A 52 -15.47 -21.98 -72.44
C ASP A 52 -14.64 -20.75 -72.81
N GLN A 53 -14.41 -20.51 -74.11
CA GLN A 53 -13.70 -19.31 -74.59
C GLN A 53 -14.48 -18.01 -74.31
N VAL A 54 -15.81 -18.06 -74.44
CA VAL A 54 -16.70 -16.92 -74.13
C VAL A 54 -16.70 -16.62 -72.64
N MET A 55 -16.59 -17.65 -71.79
CA MET A 55 -16.49 -17.46 -70.33
C MET A 55 -15.11 -16.95 -69.90
N GLN A 56 -14.01 -17.38 -70.55
CA GLN A 56 -12.66 -16.91 -70.22
C GLN A 56 -12.40 -15.43 -70.58
N ASN A 57 -13.03 -14.91 -71.64
CA ASN A 57 -12.83 -13.55 -72.14
C ASN A 57 -14.00 -12.60 -71.80
N TRP A 58 -14.80 -12.94 -70.78
CA TRP A 58 -15.98 -12.15 -70.44
C TRP A 58 -15.58 -10.79 -69.86
N GLU A 59 -16.08 -9.72 -70.47
CA GLU A 59 -15.97 -8.36 -69.96
C GLU A 59 -17.33 -7.65 -70.06
N PRO A 60 -17.80 -6.96 -69.00
CA PRO A 60 -19.09 -6.29 -69.02
C PRO A 60 -19.25 -5.27 -70.16
N ALA A 61 -18.15 -4.65 -70.60
CA ALA A 61 -18.15 -3.62 -71.65
C ALA A 61 -18.49 -4.16 -73.05
N ASN A 62 -18.24 -5.46 -73.29
CA ASN A 62 -18.46 -6.10 -74.59
C ASN A 62 -19.91 -6.59 -74.77
N HIS A 63 -20.78 -6.40 -73.77
CA HIS A 63 -22.15 -6.92 -73.75
C HIS A 63 -23.16 -5.80 -73.52
N THR A 64 -24.40 -5.99 -73.98
CA THR A 64 -25.45 -4.97 -73.81
C THR A 64 -26.13 -5.13 -72.45
N PHE A 65 -26.01 -4.14 -71.56
CA PHE A 65 -26.77 -4.10 -70.30
C PHE A 65 -28.28 -4.02 -70.58
N LEU A 66 -29.06 -4.87 -69.92
CA LEU A 66 -30.52 -4.90 -70.08
C LEU A 66 -31.26 -4.45 -68.83
N ALA A 67 -30.90 -5.02 -67.69
CA ALA A 67 -31.65 -4.82 -66.45
C ALA A 67 -30.76 -5.06 -65.23
N GLU A 68 -31.20 -4.50 -64.12
CA GLU A 68 -30.69 -4.80 -62.79
C GLU A 68 -31.85 -5.31 -61.92
N GLY A 69 -31.55 -6.23 -61.02
CA GLY A 69 -32.51 -6.69 -60.02
C GLY A 69 -31.82 -7.09 -58.72
N PHE A 70 -32.63 -7.23 -57.68
CA PHE A 70 -32.17 -7.55 -56.33
C PHE A 70 -32.82 -8.84 -55.84
N SER A 71 -32.07 -9.70 -55.17
CA SER A 71 -32.62 -10.89 -54.55
C SER A 71 -33.60 -10.54 -53.42
N GLY A 72 -34.69 -11.29 -53.32
CA GLY A 72 -35.60 -11.23 -52.17
C GLY A 72 -35.00 -11.87 -50.91
N LEU A 73 -35.80 -11.99 -49.85
CA LEU A 73 -35.40 -12.61 -48.57
C LEU A 73 -34.95 -14.08 -48.72
N GLU A 74 -35.47 -14.79 -49.73
CA GLU A 74 -35.06 -16.16 -50.05
C GLU A 74 -33.79 -16.23 -50.93
N GLY A 75 -33.13 -15.11 -51.20
CA GLY A 75 -31.96 -15.07 -52.07
C GLY A 75 -32.29 -15.32 -53.54
N LYS A 76 -33.55 -15.15 -53.96
CA LYS A 76 -34.02 -15.40 -55.32
C LYS A 76 -34.45 -14.13 -56.04
N LEU A 77 -34.23 -14.09 -57.35
CA LEU A 77 -34.67 -13.06 -58.29
C LEU A 77 -35.07 -13.72 -59.61
N THR A 78 -36.01 -13.16 -60.36
CA THR A 78 -36.35 -13.66 -61.70
C THR A 78 -36.37 -12.52 -62.70
N PHE A 79 -35.61 -12.67 -63.79
CA PHE A 79 -35.71 -11.80 -64.97
C PHE A 79 -36.66 -12.47 -65.97
N SER A 80 -37.85 -11.91 -66.16
CA SER A 80 -38.86 -12.40 -67.10
C SER A 80 -38.82 -11.67 -68.44
N ASP A 81 -39.63 -12.13 -69.40
CA ASP A 81 -39.86 -11.47 -70.68
C ASP A 81 -38.61 -11.34 -71.57
N LEU A 82 -37.73 -12.33 -71.50
CA LEU A 82 -36.49 -12.40 -72.29
C LEU A 82 -36.76 -13.08 -73.64
N ASP A 83 -36.19 -12.50 -74.70
CA ASP A 83 -36.17 -13.11 -76.03
C ASP A 83 -35.20 -14.31 -76.05
N SER A 84 -35.28 -15.16 -77.08
CA SER A 84 -34.34 -16.28 -77.20
C SER A 84 -32.93 -15.77 -77.49
N GLY A 85 -31.95 -16.12 -76.67
CA GLY A 85 -30.58 -15.62 -76.81
C GLY A 85 -29.66 -16.04 -75.65
N VAL A 86 -28.39 -15.62 -75.73
CA VAL A 86 -27.40 -15.85 -74.69
C VAL A 86 -27.36 -14.64 -73.75
N TYR A 87 -27.39 -14.89 -72.45
CA TYR A 87 -27.41 -13.88 -71.41
C TYR A 87 -26.33 -14.15 -70.37
N PHE A 88 -25.78 -13.08 -69.80
CA PHE A 88 -24.92 -13.14 -68.63
C PHE A 88 -25.60 -12.48 -67.44
N VAL A 89 -25.68 -13.20 -66.34
CA VAL A 89 -26.08 -12.65 -65.05
C VAL A 89 -24.82 -12.44 -64.24
N ALA A 90 -24.59 -11.22 -63.76
CA ALA A 90 -23.39 -10.81 -63.03
C ALA A 90 -23.74 -10.34 -61.62
N PHE A 91 -23.02 -10.82 -60.61
CA PHE A 91 -23.19 -10.45 -59.20
C PHE A 91 -22.40 -9.18 -58.85
N ASP A 92 -23.11 -8.11 -58.44
CA ASP A 92 -22.58 -6.75 -58.37
C ASP A 92 -22.15 -6.30 -56.94
N ASN A 93 -22.20 -7.19 -55.95
CA ASN A 93 -21.71 -6.91 -54.59
C ASN A 93 -20.25 -7.32 -54.41
N VAL A 94 -19.59 -6.71 -53.43
CA VAL A 94 -18.25 -7.08 -52.97
C VAL A 94 -18.33 -8.42 -52.23
N THR A 95 -17.37 -9.32 -52.43
CA THR A 95 -17.25 -10.56 -51.66
C THR A 95 -16.05 -10.46 -50.72
N PRO A 96 -16.12 -10.99 -49.48
CA PRO A 96 -15.06 -10.80 -48.48
C PRO A 96 -13.77 -11.57 -48.77
N PHE A 97 -13.84 -12.66 -49.55
CA PHE A 97 -12.71 -13.55 -49.83
C PHE A 97 -11.95 -13.23 -51.13
N VAL A 98 -12.50 -12.40 -52.02
CA VAL A 98 -11.87 -12.04 -53.31
C VAL A 98 -11.38 -10.60 -53.26
N SER A 99 -10.10 -10.40 -52.99
CA SER A 99 -9.46 -9.09 -53.18
C SER A 99 -9.14 -8.89 -54.67
N ASN A 100 -9.81 -7.94 -55.32
CA ASN A 100 -9.46 -7.35 -56.62
C ASN A 100 -9.62 -8.19 -57.91
N GLU A 101 -10.44 -9.25 -57.96
CA GLU A 101 -10.66 -10.08 -59.17
C GLU A 101 -12.14 -10.54 -59.35
N PRO A 102 -12.54 -11.19 -60.49
CA PRO A 102 -13.64 -10.77 -61.38
C PRO A 102 -15.05 -10.73 -60.77
N VAL A 103 -15.95 -10.02 -61.46
CA VAL A 103 -17.38 -10.08 -61.20
C VAL A 103 -17.81 -11.53 -61.37
N LEU A 104 -18.42 -12.15 -60.36
CA LEU A 104 -18.96 -13.50 -60.49
C LEU A 104 -20.12 -13.43 -61.49
N PHE A 105 -20.11 -14.27 -62.52
CA PHE A 105 -21.18 -14.30 -63.51
C PHE A 105 -21.57 -15.71 -63.92
N HIS A 106 -22.77 -15.85 -64.45
CA HIS A 106 -23.32 -17.09 -65.00
C HIS A 106 -23.83 -16.84 -66.42
N CYS A 107 -23.47 -17.69 -67.36
CA CYS A 107 -23.94 -17.63 -68.74
C CYS A 107 -25.11 -18.59 -68.94
N ALA A 108 -26.23 -18.10 -69.48
CA ALA A 108 -27.42 -18.90 -69.75
C ALA A 108 -27.91 -18.68 -71.18
N THR A 109 -28.31 -19.76 -71.87
CA THR A 109 -28.93 -19.69 -73.20
C THR A 109 -30.43 -19.86 -73.07
N VAL A 110 -31.18 -18.76 -73.14
CA VAL A 110 -32.64 -18.75 -72.93
C VAL A 110 -33.35 -19.12 -74.22
N ARG A 111 -34.32 -20.04 -74.12
CA ARG A 111 -35.22 -20.43 -75.22
C ARG A 111 -36.64 -19.95 -74.94
N ALA A 112 -37.42 -19.77 -76.01
CA ALA A 112 -38.80 -19.33 -75.92
C ALA A 112 -39.63 -20.25 -74.98
N GLY A 113 -40.18 -19.66 -73.90
CA GLY A 113 -41.00 -20.35 -72.92
C GLY A 113 -40.25 -21.21 -71.89
N CYS A 114 -38.91 -21.20 -71.89
CA CYS A 114 -38.09 -21.89 -70.90
C CYS A 114 -37.58 -20.92 -69.82
N THR A 115 -37.44 -21.42 -68.59
CA THR A 115 -36.78 -20.72 -67.48
C THR A 115 -35.45 -21.37 -67.20
N GLU A 116 -34.37 -20.62 -67.37
CA GLU A 116 -33.01 -21.06 -67.03
C GLU A 116 -32.67 -20.71 -65.59
N MET A 117 -31.85 -21.52 -64.93
CA MET A 117 -31.41 -21.28 -63.55
C MET A 117 -29.97 -20.81 -63.49
N ALA A 118 -29.71 -19.73 -62.76
CA ALA A 118 -28.37 -19.25 -62.42
C ALA A 118 -28.16 -19.34 -60.91
N CYS A 119 -27.28 -20.23 -60.47
CA CYS A 119 -26.96 -20.45 -59.06
C CYS A 119 -25.62 -19.83 -58.70
N PHE A 120 -25.62 -18.98 -57.68
CA PHE A 120 -24.43 -18.35 -57.11
C PHE A 120 -24.19 -18.90 -55.70
N GLU A 121 -23.17 -19.73 -55.58
CA GLU A 121 -22.71 -20.29 -54.31
C GLU A 121 -21.48 -19.49 -53.84
N LEU A 122 -21.64 -18.74 -52.75
CA LEU A 122 -20.56 -17.91 -52.21
C LEU A 122 -19.86 -18.66 -51.07
N ASP A 123 -18.52 -18.70 -51.05
CA ASP A 123 -17.76 -19.37 -49.99
C ASP A 123 -17.45 -18.43 -48.82
N ILE A 124 -18.48 -17.84 -48.20
CA ILE A 124 -18.35 -16.86 -47.12
C ILE A 124 -18.01 -17.57 -45.80
N ARG A 125 -18.59 -18.73 -45.50
CA ARG A 125 -18.35 -19.50 -44.25
C ARG A 125 -18.46 -18.68 -42.97
N PRO A 126 -19.61 -18.04 -42.71
CA PRO A 126 -19.78 -17.27 -41.48
C PRO A 126 -19.80 -18.20 -40.25
N VAL A 127 -18.94 -17.93 -39.28
CA VAL A 127 -18.93 -18.58 -37.96
C VAL A 127 -19.06 -17.51 -36.89
N VAL A 128 -19.89 -17.78 -35.89
CA VAL A 128 -20.06 -16.93 -34.71
C VAL A 128 -19.73 -17.76 -33.48
N ASP A 129 -18.60 -17.43 -32.85
CA ASP A 129 -18.15 -18.05 -31.61
C ASP A 129 -18.51 -17.18 -30.41
N ILE A 130 -18.79 -17.82 -29.27
CA ILE A 130 -19.16 -17.14 -28.03
C ILE A 130 -18.08 -17.38 -26.97
N GLU A 131 -17.50 -16.31 -26.47
CA GLU A 131 -16.57 -16.29 -25.34
C GLU A 131 -17.17 -15.55 -24.14
N TRP A 132 -16.58 -15.73 -22.96
CA TRP A 132 -17.13 -15.24 -21.69
C TRP A 132 -16.14 -14.36 -20.93
N GLU A 133 -16.65 -13.25 -20.37
CA GLU A 133 -15.88 -12.33 -19.55
C GLU A 133 -16.63 -12.02 -18.24
N CYS A 134 -15.89 -12.00 -17.11
CA CYS A 134 -16.36 -11.56 -15.79
C CYS A 134 -15.36 -10.55 -15.24
N ASP A 135 -15.83 -9.39 -14.80
CA ASP A 135 -14.99 -8.32 -14.22
C ASP A 135 -13.74 -7.93 -15.04
N GLY A 136 -13.85 -7.96 -16.38
CA GLY A 136 -12.73 -7.61 -17.26
C GLY A 136 -11.76 -8.75 -17.57
N GLN A 137 -11.97 -9.95 -17.00
CA GLN A 137 -11.10 -11.10 -17.19
C GLN A 137 -11.81 -12.21 -18.01
N PRO A 138 -11.10 -12.88 -18.93
CA PRO A 138 -11.64 -14.00 -19.69
C PRO A 138 -11.91 -15.18 -18.75
N VAL A 139 -13.10 -15.78 -18.88
CA VAL A 139 -13.50 -16.93 -18.07
C VAL A 139 -13.49 -18.17 -18.95
N ASN A 140 -12.69 -19.16 -18.58
CA ASN A 140 -12.64 -20.45 -19.27
C ASN A 140 -13.76 -21.37 -18.78
N THR A 141 -15.02 -21.00 -19.05
CA THR A 141 -16.20 -21.83 -18.74
C THR A 141 -16.82 -22.35 -20.02
N ARG A 142 -17.36 -23.58 -19.97
CA ARG A 142 -18.08 -24.21 -21.10
C ARG A 142 -19.45 -23.57 -21.39
N GLY A 143 -19.94 -22.69 -20.51
CA GLY A 143 -21.24 -22.03 -20.63
C GLY A 143 -21.24 -20.67 -19.93
N GLY A 144 -22.26 -19.85 -20.25
CA GLY A 144 -22.43 -18.52 -19.70
C GLY A 144 -23.32 -18.51 -18.48
N PHE A 145 -22.95 -17.73 -17.47
CA PHE A 145 -23.80 -17.50 -16.31
C PHE A 145 -24.50 -16.15 -16.40
N VAL A 146 -25.68 -16.05 -15.78
CA VAL A 146 -26.34 -14.75 -15.57
C VAL A 146 -25.38 -13.78 -14.87
N GLY A 147 -25.25 -12.57 -15.42
CA GLY A 147 -24.31 -11.54 -14.97
C GLY A 147 -23.00 -11.47 -15.77
N ASN A 148 -22.57 -12.55 -16.43
CA ASN A 148 -21.38 -12.52 -17.30
C ASN A 148 -21.63 -11.67 -18.56
N LYS A 149 -20.56 -11.16 -19.16
CA LYS A 149 -20.59 -10.56 -20.50
C LYS A 149 -20.27 -11.64 -21.53
N ALA A 150 -21.15 -11.81 -22.50
CA ALA A 150 -20.95 -12.67 -23.67
C ALA A 150 -20.25 -11.86 -24.77
N LEU A 151 -19.20 -12.42 -25.35
CA LEU A 151 -18.47 -11.88 -26.49
C LEU A 151 -18.77 -12.75 -27.71
N ALA A 152 -19.39 -12.17 -28.74
CA ALA A 152 -19.65 -12.82 -30.02
C ALA A 152 -18.57 -12.42 -31.01
N LEU A 153 -17.72 -13.37 -31.39
CA LEU A 153 -16.65 -13.20 -32.37
C LEU A 153 -17.16 -13.72 -33.71
N VAL A 154 -17.32 -12.81 -34.68
CA VAL A 154 -17.77 -13.17 -36.03
C VAL A 154 -16.57 -13.33 -36.94
N SER A 155 -16.37 -14.54 -37.47
CA SER A 155 -15.34 -14.86 -38.45
C SER A 155 -15.97 -15.35 -39.75
N PHE A 156 -15.31 -15.11 -40.87
CA PHE A 156 -15.72 -15.56 -42.20
C PHE A 156 -14.50 -15.61 -43.13
N ASN A 157 -14.63 -16.31 -44.25
CA ASN A 157 -13.55 -16.45 -45.21
C ASN A 157 -13.15 -15.09 -45.78
N GLY A 158 -11.86 -14.75 -45.67
CA GLY A 158 -11.31 -13.46 -46.07
C GLY A 158 -11.42 -12.34 -45.03
N VAL A 159 -11.88 -12.61 -43.78
CA VAL A 159 -12.01 -11.60 -42.71
C VAL A 159 -10.71 -10.80 -42.49
N ASP A 160 -9.54 -11.44 -42.55
CA ASP A 160 -8.23 -10.78 -42.39
C ASP A 160 -7.86 -9.83 -43.54
N ARG A 161 -8.50 -10.00 -44.70
CA ARG A 161 -8.28 -9.20 -45.92
C ARG A 161 -9.27 -8.05 -46.05
N VAL A 162 -10.28 -7.97 -45.17
CA VAL A 162 -11.25 -6.87 -45.15
C VAL A 162 -10.61 -5.63 -44.52
N LEU A 163 -10.02 -4.80 -45.36
CA LEU A 163 -9.37 -3.54 -44.95
C LEU A 163 -10.30 -2.31 -45.03
N ASP A 164 -11.47 -2.45 -45.65
CA ASP A 164 -12.34 -1.33 -46.05
C ASP A 164 -13.79 -1.51 -45.53
N SER A 165 -14.53 -0.40 -45.39
CA SER A 165 -15.89 -0.34 -44.81
C SER A 165 -16.99 -0.98 -45.67
N ARG A 166 -16.61 -1.65 -46.78
CA ARG A 166 -17.52 -2.29 -47.74
C ARG A 166 -18.07 -3.64 -47.28
N VAL A 167 -17.48 -4.24 -46.25
CA VAL A 167 -18.03 -5.43 -45.57
C VAL A 167 -18.19 -5.09 -44.10
N GLN A 168 -19.42 -5.19 -43.58
CA GLN A 168 -19.73 -4.81 -42.19
C GLN A 168 -20.62 -5.87 -41.54
N VAL A 169 -20.54 -6.00 -40.23
CA VAL A 169 -21.49 -6.81 -39.46
C VAL A 169 -22.30 -5.87 -38.58
N ILE A 170 -23.62 -5.89 -38.76
CA ILE A 170 -24.57 -5.12 -37.95
C ILE A 170 -25.23 -6.08 -36.96
N PRO A 171 -24.91 -5.99 -35.66
CA PRO A 171 -25.55 -6.80 -34.65
C PRO A 171 -26.95 -6.25 -34.34
N LYS A 172 -27.87 -7.12 -33.93
CA LYS A 172 -29.16 -6.72 -33.41
C LYS A 172 -29.05 -6.40 -31.92
N LEU A 173 -29.74 -5.36 -31.46
CA LEU A 173 -29.84 -5.04 -30.04
C LEU A 173 -30.28 -6.28 -29.22
N PRO A 174 -29.69 -6.54 -28.05
CA PRO A 174 -28.86 -5.66 -27.21
C PRO A 174 -27.33 -5.80 -27.42
N TRP A 175 -26.87 -6.38 -28.53
CA TRP A 175 -25.45 -6.54 -28.81
C TRP A 175 -24.83 -5.24 -29.33
N VAL A 176 -23.65 -4.88 -28.83
CA VAL A 176 -22.92 -3.65 -29.19
C VAL A 176 -21.51 -4.00 -29.65
N ALA A 177 -20.96 -3.28 -30.63
CA ALA A 177 -19.59 -3.46 -31.06
C ALA A 177 -18.59 -3.15 -29.94
N ARG A 178 -17.58 -4.01 -29.75
CA ARG A 178 -16.51 -3.77 -28.78
C ARG A 178 -15.53 -2.75 -29.34
N SER A 179 -15.14 -1.77 -28.52
CA SER A 179 -14.17 -0.76 -28.93
C SER A 179 -12.82 -1.40 -29.25
N GLY A 180 -12.24 -1.07 -30.40
CA GLY A 180 -10.89 -1.54 -30.80
C GLY A 180 -10.82 -2.94 -31.42
N GLU A 181 -11.88 -3.75 -31.34
CA GLU A 181 -11.92 -5.10 -31.91
C GLU A 181 -12.93 -5.16 -33.07
N ARG A 182 -12.45 -5.49 -34.28
CA ARG A 182 -13.33 -5.64 -35.45
C ARG A 182 -14.12 -6.94 -35.33
N PHE A 183 -15.41 -6.88 -35.69
CA PHE A 183 -16.31 -8.04 -35.73
C PHE A 183 -16.52 -8.75 -34.37
N THR A 184 -16.14 -8.11 -33.26
CA THR A 184 -16.47 -8.56 -31.90
C THR A 184 -17.61 -7.75 -31.32
N PHE A 185 -18.61 -8.44 -30.77
CA PHE A 185 -19.80 -7.82 -30.18
C PHE A 185 -20.00 -8.30 -28.75
N ILE A 186 -20.46 -7.40 -27.88
CA ILE A 186 -20.64 -7.68 -26.46
C ILE A 186 -22.09 -7.51 -26.03
N SER A 187 -22.57 -8.40 -25.16
CA SER A 187 -23.85 -8.25 -24.48
C SER A 187 -23.85 -8.88 -23.10
N THR A 188 -24.56 -8.28 -22.14
CA THR A 188 -24.68 -8.81 -20.78
C THR A 188 -25.81 -9.83 -20.72
N VAL A 189 -25.52 -11.02 -20.16
CA VAL A 189 -26.52 -12.06 -19.94
C VAL A 189 -27.41 -11.69 -18.75
N ARG A 190 -28.68 -11.38 -19.02
CA ARG A 190 -29.62 -10.88 -18.00
C ARG A 190 -30.55 -11.95 -17.41
N ARG A 191 -30.70 -13.10 -18.07
CA ARG A 191 -31.62 -14.17 -17.68
C ARG A 191 -31.06 -15.53 -18.07
N ALA A 192 -31.37 -16.54 -17.26
CA ALA A 192 -31.09 -17.93 -17.58
C ALA A 192 -31.99 -18.45 -18.71
N GLY A 193 -31.57 -19.54 -19.35
CA GLY A 193 -32.19 -20.16 -20.51
C GLY A 193 -31.63 -19.68 -21.85
N PRO A 194 -32.30 -20.03 -22.95
CA PRO A 194 -31.78 -19.84 -24.31
C PRO A 194 -31.63 -18.36 -24.63
N GLN A 195 -30.43 -18.01 -25.09
CA GLN A 195 -30.05 -16.71 -25.61
C GLN A 195 -29.57 -16.86 -27.05
N LYS A 196 -29.57 -15.75 -27.79
CA LYS A 196 -29.07 -15.73 -29.17
C LYS A 196 -28.34 -14.45 -29.52
N PHE A 197 -27.30 -14.61 -30.32
CA PHE A 197 -26.73 -13.55 -31.14
C PHE A 197 -27.46 -13.53 -32.48
N GLU A 198 -27.97 -12.37 -32.86
CA GLU A 198 -28.55 -12.11 -34.18
C GLU A 198 -27.81 -10.93 -34.81
N GLY A 199 -27.37 -11.07 -36.06
CA GLY A 199 -26.71 -10.00 -36.79
C GLY A 199 -26.86 -10.16 -38.31
N LEU A 200 -26.44 -9.14 -39.06
CA LEU A 200 -26.40 -9.15 -40.52
C LEU A 200 -24.99 -8.88 -41.00
N LEU A 201 -24.41 -9.79 -41.79
CA LEU A 201 -23.21 -9.53 -42.57
C LEU A 201 -23.62 -8.81 -43.85
N GLN A 202 -23.22 -7.57 -44.00
CA GLN A 202 -23.55 -6.69 -45.11
C GLN A 202 -22.40 -6.57 -46.10
N LEU A 203 -22.73 -6.70 -47.38
CA LEU A 203 -21.82 -6.61 -48.52
C LEU A 203 -22.23 -5.41 -49.39
N ALA A 204 -21.40 -4.38 -49.42
CA ALA A 204 -21.63 -3.19 -50.22
C ALA A 204 -21.57 -3.50 -51.73
N ARG A 205 -22.12 -2.60 -52.53
CA ARG A 205 -22.08 -2.67 -53.98
C ARG A 205 -20.68 -2.30 -54.50
N ARG A 206 -20.23 -2.88 -55.61
CA ARG A 206 -18.90 -2.61 -56.17
C ARG A 206 -18.71 -1.17 -56.67
N GLY A 207 -19.79 -0.44 -56.97
CA GLY A 207 -19.76 0.87 -57.65
C GLY A 207 -20.04 2.13 -56.83
N ASP A 208 -20.22 2.04 -55.50
CA ASP A 208 -20.66 3.19 -54.67
C ASP A 208 -19.56 4.23 -54.34
N ASN A 209 -18.33 4.11 -54.88
CA ASN A 209 -17.23 5.05 -54.66
C ASN A 209 -16.57 5.56 -55.96
N ASP A 210 -17.34 5.91 -57.00
CA ASP A 210 -16.82 6.74 -58.12
C ASP A 210 -17.22 8.22 -57.92
N PRO A 211 -16.27 9.11 -57.57
CA PRO A 211 -16.56 10.52 -57.29
C PRO A 211 -16.95 11.35 -58.54
N THR A 212 -17.01 10.75 -59.74
CA THR A 212 -17.32 11.47 -60.99
C THR A 212 -18.78 11.42 -61.44
N ARG A 213 -19.65 10.63 -60.78
CA ARG A 213 -21.09 10.61 -61.08
C ARG A 213 -21.91 11.52 -60.16
N ARG A 214 -21.66 12.83 -60.25
CA ARG A 214 -22.64 13.86 -59.90
C ARG A 214 -23.11 14.57 -61.18
N MET A 215 -24.41 14.49 -61.44
CA MET A 215 -25.21 15.29 -62.38
C MET A 215 -24.96 15.10 -63.90
N ALA A 216 -25.95 14.53 -64.58
CA ALA A 216 -26.42 15.01 -65.90
C ALA A 216 -27.87 14.51 -66.13
N GLY A 217 -28.78 15.43 -66.42
CA GLY A 217 -30.23 15.19 -66.47
C GLY A 217 -30.76 14.67 -67.82
N GLY A 218 -31.84 13.87 -67.71
CA GLY A 218 -32.95 13.69 -68.67
C GLY A 218 -32.70 12.89 -69.97
N PRO A 219 -33.75 12.38 -70.66
CA PRO A 219 -35.18 12.45 -70.37
C PRO A 219 -35.88 11.08 -70.17
N ALA A 220 -37.16 11.17 -69.81
CA ALA A 220 -38.10 10.11 -69.43
C ALA A 220 -38.18 8.90 -70.40
N ALA A 221 -38.22 7.70 -69.81
CA ALA A 221 -38.71 6.50 -70.47
C ALA A 221 -39.97 6.00 -69.73
N HIS A 222 -40.99 5.71 -70.53
CA HIS A 222 -42.37 5.43 -70.16
C HIS A 222 -42.54 4.27 -69.17
N THR A 223 -43.29 4.54 -68.10
CA THR A 223 -43.97 3.55 -67.28
C THR A 223 -45.19 2.98 -68.00
N VAL A 224 -45.33 1.65 -68.00
CA VAL A 224 -46.62 0.96 -68.21
C VAL A 224 -46.86 0.02 -67.02
N GLY A 225 -47.74 0.45 -66.10
CA GLY A 225 -48.69 -0.42 -65.38
C GLY A 225 -48.26 -1.18 -64.12
N GLY A 226 -48.48 -0.57 -62.94
CA GLY A 226 -49.34 -1.12 -61.87
C GLY A 226 -48.76 -2.02 -60.76
N GLY A 227 -48.33 -1.43 -59.63
CA GLY A 227 -48.03 -2.10 -58.35
C GLY A 227 -47.06 -1.26 -57.50
N PRO A 228 -47.18 -1.17 -56.16
CA PRO A 228 -46.97 0.07 -55.42
C PRO A 228 -45.52 0.55 -55.38
N ALA A 229 -45.40 1.87 -55.45
CA ALA A 229 -44.16 2.64 -55.37
C ALA A 229 -43.40 2.36 -54.07
N VAL A 230 -42.17 1.85 -54.19
CA VAL A 230 -41.18 1.94 -53.13
C VAL A 230 -40.37 3.19 -53.38
N VAL A 231 -40.56 4.14 -52.47
CA VAL A 231 -39.80 5.39 -52.31
C VAL A 231 -38.31 5.10 -52.35
N GLY A 232 -37.55 5.96 -53.04
CA GLY A 232 -36.11 5.83 -53.26
C GLY A 232 -35.34 5.49 -51.99
N LEU A 233 -34.90 4.23 -51.92
CA LEU A 233 -33.88 3.76 -51.00
C LEU A 233 -32.54 3.89 -51.73
N ALA A 234 -31.59 4.59 -51.12
CA ALA A 234 -30.18 4.33 -51.40
C ALA A 234 -29.99 2.81 -51.35
N ALA A 235 -29.42 2.22 -52.41
CA ALA A 235 -29.36 0.78 -52.59
C ALA A 235 -28.85 0.11 -51.31
N ALA A 236 -29.73 -0.60 -50.60
CA ALA A 236 -29.32 -1.29 -49.38
C ALA A 236 -28.24 -2.32 -49.74
N PRO A 237 -27.28 -2.62 -48.85
CA PRO A 237 -26.28 -3.64 -49.10
C PRO A 237 -26.92 -5.02 -49.15
N ALA A 238 -26.22 -5.98 -49.78
CA ALA A 238 -26.64 -7.38 -49.70
C ALA A 238 -26.37 -7.90 -48.29
N SER A 239 -27.31 -8.62 -47.69
CA SER A 239 -27.23 -9.03 -46.29
C SER A 239 -27.38 -10.53 -46.12
N LEU A 240 -26.46 -11.14 -45.38
CA LEU A 240 -26.52 -12.53 -44.93
C LEU A 240 -26.86 -12.54 -43.42
N ALA A 241 -27.83 -13.34 -43.02
CA ALA A 241 -28.21 -13.46 -41.61
C ALA A 241 -27.17 -14.29 -40.82
N LEU A 242 -26.76 -13.77 -39.66
CA LEU A 242 -25.90 -14.44 -38.69
C LEU A 242 -26.73 -14.78 -37.45
N LEU A 243 -26.72 -16.06 -37.05
CA LEU A 243 -27.42 -16.54 -35.88
C LEU A 243 -26.54 -17.50 -35.09
N ARG A 244 -26.45 -17.30 -33.78
CA ARG A 244 -25.85 -18.26 -32.85
C ARG A 244 -26.68 -18.34 -31.58
N GLU A 245 -27.13 -19.54 -31.26
CA GLU A 245 -27.85 -19.82 -30.01
C GLU A 245 -26.88 -20.37 -28.96
N PHE A 246 -27.10 -20.00 -27.71
CA PHE A 246 -26.36 -20.50 -26.55
C PHE A 246 -27.27 -20.48 -25.32
N ASP A 247 -27.03 -21.38 -24.38
CA ASP A 247 -27.76 -21.41 -23.11
C ASP A 247 -26.99 -20.67 -22.01
N ALA A 248 -27.72 -19.89 -21.23
CA ALA A 248 -27.23 -19.28 -20.01
C ALA A 248 -27.77 -20.03 -18.79
N GLU A 249 -26.92 -20.36 -17.83
CA GLU A 249 -27.31 -21.00 -16.58
C GLU A 249 -27.39 -19.97 -15.45
N ASP A 250 -28.29 -20.20 -14.49
CA ASP A 250 -28.19 -19.53 -13.20
C ASP A 250 -26.97 -20.11 -12.47
N ARG A 251 -26.21 -19.24 -11.77
CA ARG A 251 -25.18 -19.77 -10.86
C ARG A 251 -25.89 -20.61 -9.81
N PRO A 252 -25.59 -21.92 -9.69
CA PRO A 252 -26.16 -22.70 -8.60
C PRO A 252 -25.76 -22.01 -7.31
N PRO A 253 -26.71 -21.72 -6.39
CA PRO A 253 -26.34 -21.18 -5.09
C PRO A 253 -25.41 -22.20 -4.46
N SER A 254 -24.13 -21.86 -4.30
CA SER A 254 -23.20 -22.71 -3.57
C SER A 254 -23.66 -22.67 -2.11
N PRO A 255 -24.21 -23.76 -1.53
CA PRO A 255 -24.36 -23.80 -0.09
C PRO A 255 -22.95 -23.69 0.46
N ILE A 256 -22.75 -22.75 1.37
CA ILE A 256 -21.48 -22.68 2.09
C ILE A 256 -21.48 -23.89 3.03
N SER A 257 -20.98 -25.02 2.54
CA SER A 257 -20.85 -26.25 3.31
C SER A 257 -19.44 -26.28 3.89
N GLY A 258 -19.40 -26.26 5.20
CA GLY A 258 -18.28 -25.85 6.03
C GLY A 258 -18.89 -24.99 7.13
N THR A 259 -18.39 -25.09 8.36
CA THR A 259 -18.67 -24.06 9.35
C THR A 259 -18.20 -22.74 8.76
N VAL A 260 -19.12 -21.90 8.26
CA VAL A 260 -18.83 -20.48 8.10
C VAL A 260 -18.59 -20.00 9.51
N GLY A 261 -17.31 -19.99 9.90
CA GLY A 261 -16.88 -19.21 11.03
C GLY A 261 -17.20 -17.78 10.65
N VAL A 262 -18.41 -17.33 10.97
CA VAL A 262 -18.66 -15.90 11.15
C VAL A 262 -17.91 -15.56 12.43
N SER A 263 -16.60 -15.41 12.30
CA SER A 263 -15.78 -14.80 13.33
C SER A 263 -15.99 -13.32 13.20
N LEU A 264 -16.52 -12.71 14.24
CA LEU A 264 -16.46 -11.27 14.35
C LEU A 264 -14.97 -10.88 14.34
N THR A 265 -14.54 -10.15 13.33
CA THR A 265 -13.20 -9.58 13.26
C THR A 265 -13.24 -8.17 13.83
N ARG A 266 -12.09 -7.68 14.32
CA ARG A 266 -12.00 -6.28 14.74
C ARG A 266 -12.29 -5.35 13.55
N THR A 267 -12.72 -4.14 13.87
CA THR A 267 -12.96 -3.11 12.85
C THR A 267 -11.64 -2.76 12.16
N GLU A 268 -11.58 -2.89 10.84
CA GLU A 268 -10.44 -2.45 10.04
C GLU A 268 -10.32 -0.91 10.06
N THR A 269 -9.10 -0.39 10.03
CA THR A 269 -8.82 1.05 9.97
C THR A 269 -8.09 1.40 8.70
N GLU A 270 -8.08 2.69 8.36
CA GLU A 270 -7.26 3.22 7.27
C GLU A 270 -5.84 3.48 7.77
N PRO A 271 -4.81 3.29 6.91
CA PRO A 271 -3.43 3.63 7.26
C PRO A 271 -3.29 5.13 7.49
N THR A 272 -2.43 5.53 8.42
CA THR A 272 -2.16 6.94 8.71
C THR A 272 -0.69 7.26 8.43
N GLU A 273 -0.44 8.48 7.96
CA GLU A 273 0.90 8.97 7.58
C GLU A 273 1.89 9.01 8.75
N ASP A 274 1.42 8.99 10.01
CA ASP A 274 2.26 8.95 11.23
C ASP A 274 2.86 7.56 11.55
N LEU A 275 2.39 6.48 10.91
CA LEU A 275 2.86 5.12 11.20
C LEU A 275 4.39 4.94 11.08
N PRO A 276 5.07 5.54 10.07
CA PRO A 276 6.52 5.50 9.99
C PRO A 276 7.22 6.18 11.17
N LEU A 277 6.69 7.28 11.70
CA LEU A 277 7.27 7.96 12.88
C LEU A 277 7.25 7.03 14.09
N TRP A 278 6.12 6.39 14.38
CA TRP A 278 6.00 5.51 15.55
C TRP A 278 6.87 4.26 15.43
N THR A 279 6.93 3.69 14.22
CA THR A 279 7.80 2.56 13.90
C THR A 279 9.26 2.93 14.11
N LEU A 280 9.65 4.13 13.66
CA LEU A 280 11.00 4.62 13.82
C LEU A 280 11.34 4.91 15.30
N ILE A 281 10.43 5.50 16.08
CA ILE A 281 10.59 5.66 17.54
C ILE A 281 10.80 4.29 18.21
N ARG A 282 10.01 3.28 17.83
CA ARG A 282 10.14 1.92 18.37
C ARG A 282 11.53 1.34 18.05
N ASN A 283 11.96 1.45 16.80
CA ASN A 283 13.22 0.87 16.35
C ASN A 283 14.44 1.63 16.88
N SER A 284 14.37 2.96 17.04
CA SER A 284 15.44 3.76 17.65
C SER A 284 15.58 3.51 19.15
N THR A 285 14.47 3.39 19.87
CA THR A 285 14.49 3.02 21.30
C THR A 285 14.99 1.60 21.53
N GLU A 286 14.67 0.66 20.63
CA GLU A 286 15.25 -0.69 20.66
C GLU A 286 16.74 -0.68 20.31
N ALA A 287 17.17 0.13 19.33
CA ALA A 287 18.60 0.32 19.02
C ALA A 287 19.39 0.88 20.21
N LEU A 288 18.75 1.71 21.04
CA LEU A 288 19.29 2.25 22.30
C LEU A 288 19.18 1.29 23.49
N SER A 289 18.68 0.06 23.29
CA SER A 289 18.54 -0.92 24.37
C SER A 289 19.90 -1.27 24.99
N PHE A 290 19.86 -1.66 26.26
CA PHE A 290 21.07 -2.04 26.98
C PHE A 290 21.79 -3.23 26.33
N ASN A 291 21.04 -4.19 25.75
CA ASN A 291 21.64 -5.36 25.12
C ASN A 291 22.45 -4.99 23.87
N ASN A 292 21.93 -4.08 23.04
CA ASN A 292 22.65 -3.55 21.88
C ASN A 292 23.87 -2.72 22.31
N TYR A 293 23.72 -1.93 23.38
CA TYR A 293 24.83 -1.21 23.98
C TYR A 293 25.93 -2.14 24.53
N LEU A 294 25.55 -3.21 25.23
CA LEU A 294 26.47 -4.21 25.76
C LEU A 294 27.25 -4.87 24.62
N GLN A 295 26.57 -5.30 23.56
CA GLN A 295 27.22 -5.88 22.38
C GLN A 295 28.19 -4.89 21.71
N PHE A 296 27.80 -3.63 21.56
CA PHE A 296 28.65 -2.59 20.99
C PHE A 296 29.93 -2.36 21.80
N ILE A 297 29.81 -2.24 23.13
CA ILE A 297 30.96 -2.03 24.01
C ILE A 297 31.83 -3.28 24.10
N ASP A 298 31.25 -4.48 24.14
CA ASP A 298 32.00 -5.73 24.14
C ASP A 298 32.78 -5.93 22.83
N GLN A 299 32.23 -5.52 21.67
CA GLN A 299 32.98 -5.48 20.41
C GLN A 299 34.17 -4.52 20.49
N LEU A 300 34.00 -3.36 21.13
CA LEU A 300 35.05 -2.34 21.27
C LEU A 300 36.20 -2.81 22.18
N PHE A 301 35.89 -3.37 23.35
CA PHE A 301 36.89 -3.73 24.37
C PHE A 301 37.37 -5.18 24.28
N CYS A 302 36.50 -6.14 23.98
CA CYS A 302 36.84 -7.56 23.96
C CYS A 302 37.27 -8.05 22.57
N GLY A 303 37.13 -7.22 21.54
CA GLY A 303 37.63 -7.51 20.19
C GLY A 303 37.02 -8.76 19.54
N GLY A 304 35.88 -9.22 20.04
CA GLY A 304 35.21 -10.45 19.63
C GLY A 304 34.42 -10.24 18.36
N GLY A 305 34.67 -11.08 17.36
CA GLY A 305 33.83 -11.25 16.19
C GLY A 305 32.51 -11.92 16.57
N GLY A 306 31.61 -11.15 17.17
CA GLY A 306 30.19 -11.46 17.10
C GLY A 306 29.71 -11.20 15.68
N ASP A 307 29.02 -12.16 15.07
CA ASP A 307 28.36 -11.96 13.79
C ASP A 307 27.30 -10.87 13.95
N LEU A 308 27.68 -9.62 13.65
CA LEU A 308 26.73 -8.53 13.39
C LEU A 308 25.70 -9.05 12.39
N THR A 309 24.43 -8.75 12.61
CA THR A 309 23.38 -8.98 11.60
C THR A 309 23.78 -8.29 10.30
N GLU A 310 23.39 -8.88 9.17
CA GLU A 310 23.80 -8.38 7.84
C GLU A 310 23.42 -6.89 7.65
N PHE A 311 22.32 -6.47 8.29
CA PHE A 311 21.85 -5.10 8.40
C PHE A 311 22.84 -4.15 9.09
N GLU A 312 23.33 -4.49 10.29
CA GLU A 312 24.29 -3.65 11.02
C GLU A 312 25.65 -3.59 10.32
N ARG A 313 26.04 -4.68 9.66
CA ARG A 313 27.29 -4.80 8.89
C ARG A 313 27.29 -3.87 7.67
N ALA A 314 26.12 -3.68 7.04
CA ALA A 314 25.94 -2.78 5.90
C ALA A 314 25.99 -1.29 6.28
N ARG A 315 25.65 -0.95 7.52
CA ARG A 315 25.54 0.45 7.97
C ARG A 315 26.89 1.17 8.12
N PHE A 316 27.99 0.47 8.43
CA PHE A 316 29.27 1.12 8.79
C PHE A 316 30.58 0.44 8.29
N PRO A 317 30.77 0.24 6.97
CA PRO A 317 31.97 -0.42 6.43
C PRO A 317 33.29 0.33 6.69
N ASN A 318 33.25 1.67 6.71
CA ASN A 318 34.44 2.51 6.91
C ASN A 318 34.86 2.60 8.38
N LYS A 319 33.92 2.55 9.33
CA LYS A 319 34.21 2.57 10.77
C LYS A 319 34.90 1.29 11.23
N ASN A 320 34.52 0.14 10.68
CA ASN A 320 35.17 -1.14 10.99
C ASN A 320 36.66 -1.15 10.61
N LYS A 321 37.02 -0.59 9.45
CA LYS A 321 38.42 -0.44 9.04
C LYS A 321 39.20 0.53 9.94
N ALA A 322 38.58 1.67 10.30
CA ALA A 322 39.18 2.65 11.20
C ALA A 322 39.41 2.07 12.61
N PHE A 323 38.42 1.35 13.17
CA PHE A 323 38.49 0.68 14.46
C PHE A 323 39.64 -0.34 14.52
N GLN A 324 39.75 -1.21 13.50
CA GLN A 324 40.84 -2.18 13.37
C GLN A 324 42.23 -1.50 13.36
N SER A 325 42.35 -0.36 12.68
CA SER A 325 43.62 0.39 12.60
C SER A 325 44.01 1.08 13.92
N LEU A 326 43.03 1.54 14.70
CA LEU A 326 43.24 2.21 15.99
C LEU A 326 43.52 1.22 17.13
N LYS A 327 42.96 0.00 17.06
CA LYS A 327 43.20 -1.09 18.01
C LYS A 327 44.69 -1.43 18.17
N LEU A 328 45.44 -1.36 17.08
CA LEU A 328 46.88 -1.64 17.07
C LEU A 328 47.74 -0.53 17.70
N ARG A 329 47.19 0.68 17.90
CA ARG A 329 47.94 1.87 18.35
C ARG A 329 47.70 2.25 19.82
N ARG A 330 46.76 1.59 20.52
CA ARG A 330 46.33 1.90 21.89
C ARG A 330 47.04 1.09 23.00
N ALA A 331 48.27 0.64 22.76
CA ALA A 331 49.07 -0.02 23.80
C ALA A 331 50.07 0.98 24.42
N LEU A 332 49.61 1.78 25.38
CA LEU A 332 50.50 2.48 26.31
C LEU A 332 50.35 1.87 27.71
N PRO A 333 51.45 1.72 28.48
CA PRO A 333 51.48 1.00 29.76
C PRO A 333 50.95 1.80 30.97
N PHE A 334 50.45 3.02 30.78
CA PHE A 334 49.87 3.86 31.85
C PHE A 334 48.36 4.05 31.58
N ASN A 335 47.54 3.12 32.07
CA ASN A 335 46.17 2.89 31.58
C ASN A 335 45.07 3.20 32.61
N ASP A 336 45.38 3.99 33.64
CA ASP A 336 44.58 4.04 34.88
C ASP A 336 43.35 4.95 34.84
N ALA A 337 43.27 5.89 33.89
CA ALA A 337 42.08 6.72 33.65
C ALA A 337 41.62 6.75 32.18
N GLU A 338 42.44 6.28 31.24
CA GLU A 338 42.10 6.28 29.81
C GLU A 338 40.95 5.30 29.49
N SER A 339 40.89 4.14 30.15
CA SER A 339 39.85 3.14 29.90
C SER A 339 38.43 3.68 30.17
N TYR A 340 38.25 4.46 31.25
CA TYR A 340 36.97 5.11 31.56
C TYR A 340 36.64 6.20 30.53
N ARG A 341 37.63 7.00 30.11
CA ARG A 341 37.44 8.02 29.07
C ARG A 341 37.07 7.39 27.72
N VAL A 342 37.68 6.26 27.38
CA VAL A 342 37.33 5.49 26.19
C VAL A 342 35.90 4.96 26.28
N LEU A 343 35.49 4.44 27.44
CA LEU A 343 34.12 3.99 27.67
C LEU A 343 33.12 5.16 27.52
N LYS A 344 33.42 6.31 28.11
CA LYS A 344 32.60 7.52 28.01
C LYS A 344 32.43 7.97 26.57
N ALA A 345 33.54 8.15 25.84
CA ALA A 345 33.54 8.55 24.43
C ALA A 345 32.84 7.51 23.52
N ALA A 346 32.99 6.22 23.82
CA ALA A 346 32.30 5.16 23.10
C ALA A 346 30.78 5.20 23.35
N THR A 347 30.36 5.47 24.59
CA THR A 347 28.95 5.58 24.95
C THR A 347 28.30 6.81 24.32
N GLU A 348 29.01 7.94 24.31
CA GLU A 348 28.61 9.15 23.59
C GLU A 348 28.40 8.86 22.10
N ALA A 349 29.35 8.18 21.46
CA ALA A 349 29.24 7.77 20.06
C ALA A 349 28.08 6.78 19.83
N PHE A 350 27.85 5.84 20.74
CA PHE A 350 26.72 4.90 20.66
C PHE A 350 25.38 5.62 20.70
N VAL A 351 25.20 6.52 21.68
CA VAL A 351 23.96 7.30 21.81
C VAL A 351 23.77 8.18 20.58
N MET A 352 24.80 8.90 20.14
CA MET A 352 24.74 9.78 18.96
C MET A 352 24.32 9.06 17.68
N VAL A 353 24.77 7.81 17.47
CA VAL A 353 24.43 7.03 16.28
C VAL A 353 23.00 6.48 16.33
N ASN A 354 22.49 6.19 17.52
CA ASN A 354 21.21 5.48 17.69
C ASN A 354 20.05 6.38 18.12
N CYS A 355 20.30 7.63 18.56
CA CYS A 355 19.25 8.56 18.98
C CYS A 355 18.62 9.40 17.85
N GLY A 356 19.21 9.39 16.65
CA GLY A 356 18.83 10.26 15.53
C GLY A 356 17.80 9.65 14.58
N VAL A 357 16.70 10.38 14.35
CA VAL A 357 15.53 9.87 13.61
C VAL A 357 15.63 9.96 12.10
N LEU A 358 16.37 10.95 11.59
CA LEU A 358 16.40 11.25 10.15
C LEU A 358 17.78 10.96 9.54
N ASN A 359 18.66 10.26 10.26
CA ASN A 359 19.96 9.90 9.74
C ASN A 359 19.86 8.68 8.81
N THR A 360 20.38 8.80 7.59
CA THR A 360 20.34 7.73 6.60
C THR A 360 21.46 6.71 6.86
N PRO A 361 21.20 5.39 6.77
CA PRO A 361 19.90 4.76 6.50
C PRO A 361 18.97 4.79 7.72
N LEU A 362 17.68 5.04 7.43
CA LEU A 362 16.59 5.06 8.42
C LEU A 362 16.47 3.68 9.09
N ALA A 363 16.10 3.66 10.37
CA ALA A 363 15.98 2.45 11.18
C ALA A 363 14.67 1.70 10.92
N PHE A 364 14.40 1.33 9.66
CA PHE A 364 13.27 0.47 9.28
C PHE A 364 13.76 -0.96 9.02
N ASP A 365 13.00 -1.93 9.54
CA ASP A 365 13.11 -3.34 9.19
C ASP A 365 11.80 -3.76 8.54
N PRO A 366 11.71 -3.81 7.20
CA PRO A 366 10.47 -4.10 6.51
C PRO A 366 9.80 -5.41 6.95
N THR A 367 10.57 -6.40 7.41
CA THR A 367 10.04 -7.70 7.80
C THR A 367 9.46 -7.68 9.20
N GLU A 368 10.20 -7.17 10.18
CA GLU A 368 9.72 -7.08 11.55
C GLU A 368 8.64 -6.00 11.72
N ASP A 369 8.75 -4.89 10.98
CA ASP A 369 7.79 -3.80 11.02
C ASP A 369 6.44 -4.22 10.44
N ALA A 370 6.42 -4.91 9.30
CA ALA A 370 5.20 -5.47 8.73
C ALA A 370 4.55 -6.49 9.67
N ALA A 371 5.34 -7.39 10.25
CA ALA A 371 4.84 -8.37 11.23
C ALA A 371 4.32 -7.69 12.51
N TYR A 372 4.91 -6.55 12.90
CA TYR A 372 4.41 -5.78 14.03
C TYR A 372 3.05 -5.17 13.71
N LEU A 373 2.88 -4.51 12.57
CA LEU A 373 1.62 -3.86 12.17
C LEU A 373 0.50 -4.89 11.98
N ASP A 374 0.80 -6.02 11.34
CA ASP A 374 -0.16 -7.12 11.08
C ASP A 374 -0.77 -7.67 12.38
N ARG A 375 0.05 -7.89 13.41
CA ARG A 375 -0.42 -8.34 14.74
C ARG A 375 -1.36 -7.36 15.46
N ARG A 376 -1.49 -6.13 14.97
CA ARG A 376 -2.34 -5.06 15.55
C ARG A 376 -3.50 -4.67 14.64
N ASP A 377 -3.75 -5.44 13.57
CA ASP A 377 -4.81 -5.16 12.61
C ASP A 377 -4.69 -3.73 12.02
N ILE A 378 -3.46 -3.28 11.79
CA ILE A 378 -3.15 -1.98 11.14
C ILE A 378 -2.69 -2.27 9.71
N PRO A 379 -3.35 -1.71 8.68
CA PRO A 379 -2.98 -1.97 7.30
C PRO A 379 -1.57 -1.45 6.99
N ASN A 380 -0.78 -2.29 6.33
CA ASN A 380 0.53 -1.93 5.82
C ASN A 380 0.41 -1.58 4.33
N THR A 381 0.28 -0.29 4.00
CA THR A 381 -0.09 0.13 2.64
C THR A 381 1.07 0.45 1.70
N SER A 382 2.30 0.54 2.20
CA SER A 382 3.44 1.01 1.39
C SER A 382 4.77 0.89 2.13
N ASN A 383 5.87 1.14 1.42
CA ASN A 383 7.19 1.25 2.02
C ASN A 383 7.23 2.42 3.02
N LEU A 384 7.38 2.11 4.32
CA LEU A 384 7.37 3.10 5.41
C LEU A 384 8.38 4.24 5.19
N SER A 385 9.52 3.97 4.55
CA SER A 385 10.51 5.01 4.27
C SER A 385 10.02 6.04 3.24
N GLU A 386 9.24 5.60 2.25
CA GLU A 386 8.68 6.47 1.23
C GLU A 386 7.56 7.33 1.82
N VAL A 387 6.68 6.74 2.63
CA VAL A 387 5.62 7.47 3.34
C VAL A 387 6.21 8.52 4.27
N LEU A 388 7.26 8.18 5.02
CA LEU A 388 7.93 9.15 5.89
C LEU A 388 8.47 10.34 5.10
N THR A 389 9.16 10.08 3.98
CA THR A 389 9.88 11.11 3.24
C THR A 389 8.96 11.97 2.37
N ASN A 390 7.94 11.37 1.76
CA ASN A 390 7.09 12.03 0.77
C ASN A 390 5.80 12.58 1.37
N ASP A 391 5.21 11.87 2.34
CA ASP A 391 3.86 12.17 2.83
C ASP A 391 3.90 12.80 4.23
N TYR A 392 4.80 12.36 5.12
CA TYR A 392 4.83 12.82 6.51
C TYR A 392 5.72 14.04 6.78
N LEU A 393 6.95 14.06 6.26
CA LEU A 393 7.91 15.14 6.56
C LEU A 393 7.56 16.42 5.81
N GLU A 394 7.59 17.54 6.52
CA GLU A 394 7.38 18.86 5.93
C GLU A 394 8.73 19.48 5.53
N SER A 395 8.82 19.99 4.30
CA SER A 395 9.99 20.73 3.84
C SER A 395 9.90 22.19 4.29
N VAL A 396 10.72 22.57 5.29
CA VAL A 396 10.86 23.96 5.74
C VAL A 396 12.25 24.46 5.36
N ASP A 397 12.30 25.54 4.56
CA ASP A 397 13.56 26.11 4.04
C ASP A 397 14.45 25.09 3.29
N GLY A 398 13.83 24.08 2.67
CA GLY A 398 14.52 23.01 1.93
C GLY A 398 15.07 21.87 2.80
N VAL A 399 14.76 21.86 4.09
CA VAL A 399 15.15 20.80 5.03
C VAL A 399 13.92 19.96 5.40
N PRO A 400 13.98 18.62 5.30
CA PRO A 400 12.90 17.77 5.77
C PRO A 400 12.83 17.81 7.29
N THR A 401 11.67 18.16 7.83
CA THR A 401 11.45 18.37 9.27
C THR A 401 10.16 17.70 9.73
N LEU A 402 10.13 17.26 11.00
CA LEU A 402 8.91 16.71 11.60
C LEU A 402 7.81 17.79 11.66
N PRO A 403 6.53 17.46 11.41
CA PRO A 403 5.44 18.44 11.38
C PRO A 403 5.37 19.34 12.62
N TYR A 404 5.52 18.76 13.82
CA TYR A 404 5.54 19.52 15.07
C TYR A 404 6.70 20.56 15.11
N LEU A 405 7.90 20.15 14.68
CA LEU A 405 9.06 21.05 14.61
C LEU A 405 8.91 22.09 13.50
N ALA A 406 8.25 21.75 12.40
CA ALA A 406 7.90 22.68 11.33
C ALA A 406 6.97 23.80 11.84
N VAL A 407 5.97 23.48 12.67
CA VAL A 407 5.10 24.46 13.33
C VAL A 407 5.91 25.39 14.24
N ILE A 408 6.85 24.86 15.03
CA ILE A 408 7.73 25.68 15.87
C ILE A 408 8.61 26.58 15.01
N ARG A 409 9.18 26.05 13.92
CA ARG A 409 10.01 26.81 12.99
C ARG A 409 9.24 27.98 12.37
N ARG A 410 7.98 27.78 11.98
CA ARG A 410 7.10 28.85 11.47
C ARG A 410 6.84 29.97 12.49
N LYS A 411 6.92 29.69 13.80
CA LYS A 411 6.80 30.71 14.86
C LYS A 411 8.07 31.53 15.08
N LEU A 412 9.20 31.12 14.49
CA LEU A 412 10.51 31.76 14.62
C LEU A 412 11.07 32.21 13.25
N PRO A 413 10.35 33.08 12.50
CA PRO A 413 10.78 33.52 11.17
C PRO A 413 12.04 34.41 11.22
N ASP A 414 12.27 35.10 12.34
CA ASP A 414 13.35 36.08 12.50
C ASP A 414 14.74 35.45 12.67
N ILE A 415 14.81 34.13 12.85
CA ILE A 415 16.06 33.39 13.00
C ILE A 415 16.43 32.82 11.62
N PRO A 416 17.44 33.36 10.91
CA PRO A 416 17.82 32.85 9.60
C PRO A 416 18.47 31.46 9.72
N ILE A 417 18.16 30.56 8.78
CA ILE A 417 18.90 29.30 8.59
C ILE A 417 19.93 29.56 7.50
N THR A 418 21.21 29.67 7.86
CA THR A 418 22.30 29.71 6.87
C THR A 418 22.62 28.30 6.41
N MET A 419 22.16 27.93 5.21
CA MET A 419 22.64 26.74 4.52
C MET A 419 24.14 26.92 4.28
N SER A 420 24.97 26.14 4.95
CA SER A 420 26.42 26.20 4.82
C SER A 420 26.87 25.70 3.44
N SER A 421 26.70 26.51 2.41
CA SER A 421 27.54 26.41 1.21
C SER A 421 28.89 26.98 1.59
N GLY A 422 29.90 26.11 1.65
CA GLY A 422 31.20 26.35 2.28
C GLY A 422 31.77 27.77 2.13
N MET A 423 32.34 28.24 3.25
CA MET A 423 33.27 29.36 3.48
C MET A 423 32.70 30.50 4.34
N GLU A 424 33.38 30.70 5.49
CA GLU A 424 33.48 31.92 6.31
C GLU A 424 32.27 32.38 7.16
N HIS A 425 32.25 32.02 8.46
CA HIS A 425 32.33 32.91 9.65
C HIS A 425 31.91 32.17 10.93
N GLU A 426 32.56 32.46 12.07
CA GLU A 426 32.25 31.89 13.40
C GLU A 426 30.80 32.10 13.87
N ALA A 427 30.04 33.01 13.23
CA ALA A 427 28.62 33.23 13.48
C ALA A 427 27.71 32.14 12.87
N ASP A 428 28.14 31.47 11.79
CA ASP A 428 27.39 30.36 11.16
C ASP A 428 27.41 29.07 12.01
N LEU A 429 28.41 28.92 12.88
CA LEU A 429 28.47 27.83 13.85
C LEU A 429 27.31 27.88 14.86
N CYS A 430 26.82 29.08 15.21
CA CYS A 430 25.74 29.24 16.18
C CYS A 430 24.35 28.92 15.58
N PHE A 431 24.11 29.30 14.31
CA PHE A 431 22.82 29.03 13.64
C PHE A 431 22.74 27.61 13.07
N GLY A 432 23.88 27.01 12.67
CA GLY A 432 23.95 25.62 12.21
C GLY A 432 23.55 24.59 13.27
N ILE A 433 23.80 24.85 14.56
CA ILE A 433 23.43 23.92 15.66
C ILE A 433 21.91 23.79 15.80
N ILE A 434 21.17 24.90 15.65
CA ILE A 434 19.70 24.88 15.71
C ILE A 434 19.14 24.15 14.48
N GLN A 435 19.73 24.39 13.30
CA GLN A 435 19.37 23.71 12.07
C GLN A 435 19.58 22.19 12.17
N GLU A 436 20.72 21.74 12.71
CA GLU A 436 21.01 20.32 12.87
C GLU A 436 20.02 19.65 13.82
N ARG A 437 19.61 20.33 14.91
CA ARG A 437 18.60 19.80 15.85
C ARG A 437 17.18 19.78 15.28
N LEU A 438 16.84 20.70 14.37
CA LEU A 438 15.56 20.70 13.66
C LEU A 438 15.50 19.62 12.59
N ALA A 439 16.61 19.41 11.86
CA ALA A 439 16.75 18.40 10.82
C ALA A 439 16.92 16.99 11.39
N ASN A 440 17.58 16.86 12.54
CA ASN A 440 17.88 15.58 13.20
C ASN A 440 17.64 15.69 14.71
N PRO A 441 16.37 15.67 15.16
CA PRO A 441 16.08 15.70 16.59
C PRO A 441 16.58 14.43 17.29
N CYS A 442 17.21 14.60 18.45
CA CYS A 442 17.56 13.50 19.34
C CYS A 442 16.31 13.03 20.09
N LEU A 443 15.82 11.82 19.79
CA LEU A 443 14.66 11.27 20.49
C LEU A 443 15.05 10.55 21.76
N LEU A 444 15.24 11.32 22.82
CA LEU A 444 15.51 10.81 24.17
C LEU A 444 14.60 11.51 25.17
N GLU A 445 13.87 10.73 25.95
CA GLU A 445 13.05 11.29 27.03
C GLU A 445 13.72 11.11 28.38
N LEU A 446 13.58 12.15 29.21
CA LEU A 446 14.17 12.19 30.54
C LEU A 446 13.41 11.28 31.53
N ILE A 447 12.16 10.91 31.22
CA ILE A 447 11.37 9.96 32.02
C ILE A 447 12.07 8.62 32.21
N TRP A 448 12.86 8.20 31.22
CA TRP A 448 13.63 6.96 31.31
C TRP A 448 14.62 7.03 32.47
N SER A 449 15.34 8.16 32.59
CA SER A 449 16.30 8.40 33.66
C SER A 449 15.63 8.52 35.03
N TYR A 450 14.45 9.16 35.09
CA TYR A 450 13.66 9.22 36.32
C TYR A 450 13.34 7.83 36.87
N TRP A 451 12.87 6.91 36.02
CA TRP A 451 12.52 5.56 36.47
C TRP A 451 13.72 4.73 36.89
N HIS A 452 14.89 4.89 36.24
CA HIS A 452 16.11 4.21 36.68
C HIS A 452 16.67 4.76 38.01
N GLU A 453 16.48 6.05 38.29
CA GLU A 453 16.79 6.65 39.59
C GLU A 453 15.90 6.07 40.69
N GLU A 454 14.57 6.05 40.50
CA GLU A 454 13.61 5.44 41.43
C GLU A 454 13.85 3.92 41.57
N GLY A 455 14.39 3.29 40.53
CA GLY A 455 14.86 1.90 40.52
C GLY A 455 16.11 1.64 41.37
N MET A 456 16.73 2.67 41.95
CA MET A 456 17.96 2.63 42.76
C MET A 456 19.24 2.30 41.98
N LEU A 457 19.27 2.50 40.65
CA LEU A 457 20.47 2.27 39.84
C LEU A 457 21.64 3.15 40.31
N VAL A 458 21.43 4.47 40.35
CA VAL A 458 22.46 5.43 40.74
C VAL A 458 22.85 5.27 42.21
N GLN A 459 21.88 4.95 43.08
CA GLN A 459 22.14 4.68 44.50
C GLN A 459 23.01 3.44 44.69
N THR A 460 22.76 2.38 43.91
CA THR A 460 23.59 1.18 43.90
C THR A 460 25.03 1.50 43.52
N MET A 461 25.22 2.26 42.44
CA MET A 461 26.56 2.65 42.02
C MET A 461 27.25 3.54 43.05
N ASN A 462 26.53 4.49 43.66
CA ASN A 462 27.07 5.37 44.69
C ASN A 462 27.50 4.60 45.96
N ALA A 463 26.73 3.60 46.39
CA ALA A 463 27.09 2.75 47.53
C ALA A 463 28.37 1.94 47.24
N ILE A 464 28.50 1.40 46.03
CA ILE A 464 29.69 0.68 45.58
C ILE A 464 30.90 1.61 45.52
N THR A 465 30.76 2.82 44.96
CA THR A 465 31.87 3.79 44.89
C THR A 465 32.30 4.29 46.26
N GLN A 466 31.36 4.51 47.18
CA GLN A 466 31.69 4.87 48.57
C GLN A 466 32.53 3.76 49.21
N ARG A 467 32.10 2.51 49.07
CA ARG A 467 32.89 1.37 49.57
C ARG A 467 34.28 1.31 48.92
N PHE A 468 34.37 1.51 47.61
CA PHE A 468 35.62 1.55 46.85
C PHE A 468 36.59 2.66 47.33
N GLN A 469 36.06 3.83 47.70
CA GLN A 469 36.82 4.93 48.31
C GLN A 469 37.08 4.73 49.82
N ASN A 470 36.69 3.59 50.38
CA ASN A 470 36.72 3.28 51.81
C ASN A 470 35.94 4.31 52.67
N LEU A 471 34.86 4.86 52.10
CA LEU A 471 33.89 5.66 52.80
C LEU A 471 32.79 4.76 53.37
N ARG A 472 32.43 4.98 54.63
CA ARG A 472 31.32 4.28 55.26
C ARG A 472 29.99 4.87 54.79
N ALA A 473 29.01 4.02 54.52
CA ALA A 473 27.68 4.47 54.12
C ALA A 473 27.06 5.44 55.16
N PRO A 474 26.40 6.53 54.74
CA PRO A 474 25.84 7.52 55.65
C PRO A 474 24.58 6.98 56.38
N GLY A 475 24.74 6.58 57.65
CA GLY A 475 23.65 6.10 58.52
C GLY A 475 24.12 5.71 59.93
N ILE A 476 23.17 5.44 60.83
CA ILE A 476 23.43 5.02 62.22
C ILE A 476 23.67 3.50 62.33
N GLY A 477 23.37 2.73 61.28
CA GLY A 477 23.44 1.27 61.26
C GLY A 477 24.81 0.67 60.92
N LEU A 478 24.84 -0.67 60.95
CA LEU A 478 25.91 -1.46 60.34
C LEU A 478 25.88 -1.23 58.83
N ASP A 479 27.03 -0.87 58.24
CA ASP A 479 27.17 -0.74 56.80
C ASP A 479 27.26 -2.16 56.21
N PRO A 480 26.27 -2.61 55.40
CA PRO A 480 26.24 -4.00 54.98
C PRO A 480 27.34 -4.33 53.95
N LEU A 481 28.00 -3.33 53.36
CA LEU A 481 29.17 -3.52 52.50
C LEU A 481 30.50 -3.44 53.26
N ALA A 482 30.51 -3.08 54.55
CA ALA A 482 31.76 -2.91 55.31
C ALA A 482 32.61 -4.18 55.39
N ASN A 483 31.97 -5.36 55.42
CA ASN A 483 32.64 -6.67 55.47
C ASN A 483 32.83 -7.30 54.09
N THR A 484 32.39 -6.62 53.01
CA THR A 484 32.62 -7.11 51.64
C THR A 484 34.00 -6.68 51.18
N GLU A 485 34.81 -7.65 50.76
CA GLU A 485 36.14 -7.41 50.20
C GLU A 485 36.01 -6.94 48.75
N ILE A 486 36.69 -5.83 48.42
CA ILE A 486 36.67 -5.23 47.06
C ILE A 486 37.56 -6.01 46.09
N ASP A 487 38.32 -7.00 46.57
CA ASP A 487 39.32 -7.73 45.78
C ASP A 487 38.74 -8.39 44.51
N MET A 488 37.47 -8.80 44.56
CA MET A 488 36.75 -9.36 43.39
C MET A 488 36.57 -8.33 42.25
N LEU A 489 36.59 -7.04 42.57
CA LEU A 489 36.46 -5.94 41.60
C LEU A 489 37.82 -5.42 41.09
N ARG A 490 38.94 -6.07 41.46
CA ARG A 490 40.29 -5.69 41.01
C ARG A 490 40.41 -5.54 39.48
N PRO A 491 39.78 -6.38 38.62
CA PRO A 491 39.81 -6.18 37.17
C PRO A 491 39.16 -4.87 36.70
N LEU A 492 38.20 -4.35 37.47
CA LEU A 492 37.46 -3.12 37.17
C LEU A 492 38.03 -1.88 37.86
N ASN A 493 39.16 -2.01 38.56
CA ASN A 493 39.76 -0.95 39.38
C ASN A 493 39.95 0.36 38.59
N ASN A 494 40.51 0.29 37.37
CA ASN A 494 40.78 1.48 36.56
C ASN A 494 39.48 2.17 36.10
N LEU A 495 38.42 1.40 35.85
CA LEU A 495 37.12 1.93 35.44
C LEU A 495 36.40 2.57 36.63
N LEU A 496 36.41 1.93 37.80
CA LEU A 496 35.83 2.46 39.04
C LEU A 496 36.58 3.71 39.50
N TRP A 497 37.92 3.69 39.45
CA TRP A 497 38.74 4.86 39.76
C TRP A 497 38.41 6.02 38.81
N GLY A 498 38.37 5.78 37.50
CA GLY A 498 37.97 6.78 36.51
C GLY A 498 36.57 7.35 36.76
N TYR A 499 35.59 6.49 37.06
CA TYR A 499 34.22 6.91 37.40
C TYR A 499 34.15 7.78 38.67
N THR A 500 34.95 7.46 39.69
CA THR A 500 35.04 8.27 40.91
C THR A 500 35.73 9.62 40.68
N GLN A 501 36.79 9.66 39.89
CA GLN A 501 37.49 10.90 39.53
C GLN A 501 36.61 11.85 38.69
N ASP A 502 35.75 11.30 37.84
CA ASP A 502 34.85 12.08 36.99
C ASP A 502 33.60 12.62 37.73
N GLU A 503 33.49 12.44 39.04
CA GLU A 503 32.35 12.92 39.85
C GLU A 503 32.02 14.40 39.64
N GLN A 504 33.03 15.25 39.45
CA GLN A 504 32.84 16.69 39.22
C GLN A 504 32.18 17.02 37.88
N HIS A 505 32.36 16.16 36.86
CA HIS A 505 31.77 16.35 35.53
C HIS A 505 30.47 15.56 35.34
N ARG A 506 30.07 14.74 36.32
CA ARG A 506 28.81 14.00 36.27
C ARG A 506 27.63 14.88 36.66
N LEU A 507 26.48 14.62 36.04
CA LEU A 507 25.24 15.28 36.39
C LEU A 507 24.85 14.97 37.84
N THR A 508 24.62 16.03 38.62
CA THR A 508 24.16 15.88 40.00
C THR A 508 22.69 15.45 40.03
N VAL A 509 22.33 14.66 41.05
CA VAL A 509 20.94 14.24 41.28
C VAL A 509 20.02 15.45 41.44
N VAL A 510 20.50 16.51 42.09
CA VAL A 510 19.75 17.76 42.26
C VAL A 510 19.45 18.40 40.90
N ARG A 511 20.45 18.49 40.00
CA ARG A 511 20.24 19.05 38.66
C ARG A 511 19.22 18.23 37.87
N ARG A 512 19.33 16.91 37.86
CA ARG A 512 18.35 16.02 37.20
C ARG A 512 16.94 16.21 37.78
N ASN A 513 16.84 16.36 39.10
CA ASN A 513 15.55 16.52 39.76
C ASN A 513 14.80 17.80 39.39
N TYR A 514 15.51 18.92 39.23
CA TYR A 514 14.91 20.16 38.72
C TYR A 514 14.31 19.97 37.33
N GLU A 515 14.94 19.15 36.50
CA GLU A 515 14.56 18.99 35.09
C GLU A 515 13.46 17.93 34.95
N TYR A 516 13.39 16.94 35.85
CA TYR A 516 12.22 16.06 35.98
C TYR A 516 10.94 16.85 36.30
N ASP A 517 11.02 17.79 37.24
CA ASP A 517 9.88 18.62 37.63
C ASP A 517 9.51 19.63 36.55
N HIS A 518 10.52 20.15 35.86
CA HIS A 518 10.34 21.07 34.74
C HIS A 518 9.67 20.41 33.52
N HIS A 519 10.07 19.18 33.17
CA HIS A 519 9.52 18.46 32.01
C HIS A 519 8.15 17.81 32.29
N TYR A 520 7.96 17.25 33.49
CA TYR A 520 6.81 16.38 33.79
C TYR A 520 6.14 16.69 35.13
N GLY A 521 6.64 17.64 35.93
CA GLY A 521 6.09 17.90 37.27
C GLY A 521 6.34 16.77 38.26
N ILE A 522 7.23 15.84 37.94
CA ILE A 522 7.64 14.74 38.81
C ILE A 522 8.97 15.05 39.48
N ARG A 523 9.15 14.59 40.70
CA ARG A 523 10.39 14.80 41.47
C ARG A 523 10.71 13.58 42.30
N LEU A 524 12.00 13.35 42.50
CA LEU A 524 12.54 12.42 43.47
C LEU A 524 12.30 12.95 44.90
N ASP A 525 12.12 12.02 45.83
CA ASP A 525 12.06 12.33 47.26
C ASP A 525 13.22 11.64 47.98
N GLY A 526 14.04 12.40 48.72
CA GLY A 526 15.22 11.85 49.37
C GLY A 526 16.12 12.87 50.04
N LYS A 527 17.15 12.37 50.73
CA LYS A 527 18.12 13.20 51.49
C LYS A 527 18.85 14.21 50.59
N ALA A 528 19.12 13.84 49.34
CA ALA A 528 19.84 14.67 48.38
C ALA A 528 19.05 15.88 47.87
N VAL A 529 17.71 15.89 48.01
CA VAL A 529 16.83 16.88 47.35
C VAL A 529 15.96 17.66 48.36
N ARG A 530 16.41 17.81 49.62
CA ARG A 530 15.61 18.41 50.71
C ARG A 530 15.20 19.87 50.51
N HIS A 531 16.01 20.66 49.80
CA HIS A 531 15.77 22.09 49.59
C HIS A 531 15.32 22.39 48.15
N PHE A 532 14.33 21.63 47.68
CA PHE A 532 13.82 21.77 46.33
C PHE A 532 12.92 23.01 46.17
N ARG A 533 13.35 23.96 45.32
CA ARG A 533 12.63 25.20 45.00
C ARG A 533 12.70 25.50 43.50
N PRO A 534 11.84 24.89 42.68
CA PRO A 534 11.80 25.11 41.24
C PRO A 534 11.25 26.49 40.90
N ALA A 535 11.63 27.01 39.73
CA ALA A 535 11.07 28.25 39.20
C ALA A 535 9.71 28.02 38.52
N ASP A 536 9.53 26.85 37.92
CA ASP A 536 8.33 26.42 37.20
C ASP A 536 8.17 24.90 37.39
N SER A 537 6.93 24.39 37.37
CA SER A 537 6.60 22.98 37.60
C SER A 537 5.34 22.60 36.81
N ARG A 538 5.29 21.38 36.28
CA ARG A 538 4.19 20.88 35.44
C ARG A 538 3.19 20.03 36.25
N SER A 539 2.49 20.65 37.20
CA SER A 539 1.61 19.95 38.14
C SER A 539 0.48 19.12 37.50
N GLN A 540 -0.03 19.54 36.34
CA GLN A 540 -1.15 18.87 35.65
C GLN A 540 -0.74 17.66 34.81
N PHE A 541 0.56 17.48 34.54
CA PHE A 541 1.04 16.44 33.63
C PHE A 541 0.63 15.03 34.07
N LEU A 542 0.85 14.72 35.34
CA LEU A 542 0.62 13.37 35.87
C LEU A 542 -0.87 13.00 35.79
N GLU A 543 -1.75 13.94 36.15
CA GLU A 543 -3.20 13.78 36.07
C GLU A 543 -3.66 13.57 34.62
N ALA A 544 -3.20 14.41 33.69
CA ALA A 544 -3.53 14.29 32.27
C ALA A 544 -3.03 12.96 31.67
N PHE A 545 -1.81 12.52 32.02
CA PHE A 545 -1.27 11.27 31.52
C PHE A 545 -1.96 10.04 32.10
N HIS A 546 -2.25 10.01 33.40
CA HIS A 546 -3.05 8.94 34.01
C HIS A 546 -4.47 8.90 33.45
N HIS A 547 -5.06 10.07 33.15
CA HIS A 547 -6.33 10.16 32.46
C HIS A 547 -6.28 9.52 31.08
N LEU A 548 -5.24 9.81 30.28
CA LEU A 548 -5.00 9.17 28.98
C LEU A 548 -4.91 7.63 29.11
N LEU A 549 -4.10 7.12 30.05
CA LEU A 549 -3.93 5.67 30.25
C LEU A 549 -5.23 4.96 30.63
N ARG A 550 -6.08 5.63 31.42
CA ARG A 550 -7.41 5.13 31.77
C ARG A 550 -8.35 5.10 30.56
N LEU A 551 -8.38 6.17 29.76
CA LEU A 551 -9.15 6.20 28.52
C LEU A 551 -8.70 5.11 27.53
N LEU A 552 -7.40 4.84 27.45
CA LEU A 552 -6.87 3.74 26.64
C LEU A 552 -7.38 2.38 27.13
N THR A 553 -7.48 2.17 28.44
CA THR A 553 -8.02 0.91 28.98
C THR A 553 -9.49 0.72 28.59
N SER A 554 -10.30 1.78 28.66
CA SER A 554 -11.68 1.76 28.18
C SER A 554 -11.76 1.52 26.67
N PHE A 555 -10.92 2.21 25.89
CA PHE A 555 -10.80 2.03 24.45
C PHE A 555 -10.44 0.58 24.09
N TYR A 556 -9.46 -0.04 24.74
CA TYR A 556 -9.08 -1.44 24.45
C TYR A 556 -10.21 -2.42 24.74
N LYS A 557 -11.01 -2.20 25.80
CA LYS A 557 -12.19 -3.02 26.08
C LYS A 557 -13.21 -2.91 24.94
N GLN A 558 -13.41 -1.70 24.40
CA GLN A 558 -14.31 -1.47 23.27
C GLN A 558 -13.75 -2.03 21.95
N ASP A 559 -12.44 -1.91 21.73
CA ASP A 559 -11.76 -2.39 20.52
C ASP A 559 -11.67 -3.92 20.46
N ASP A 560 -11.61 -4.58 21.62
CA ASP A 560 -11.75 -6.03 21.73
C ASP A 560 -13.19 -6.50 21.55
N ASP A 561 -14.17 -5.64 21.86
CA ASP A 561 -15.58 -5.93 21.64
C ASP A 561 -15.95 -5.72 20.17
N THR A 562 -15.83 -6.79 19.40
CA THR A 562 -16.19 -6.82 17.98
C THR A 562 -17.66 -6.49 17.66
N THR A 563 -18.53 -6.31 18.67
CA THR A 563 -19.92 -5.87 18.48
C THR A 563 -20.09 -4.35 18.45
N VAL A 564 -19.07 -3.58 18.87
CA VAL A 564 -19.10 -2.12 18.97
C VAL A 564 -17.94 -1.52 18.19
N LYS A 565 -18.19 -0.43 17.45
CA LYS A 565 -17.09 0.37 16.90
C LYS A 565 -16.52 1.24 18.01
N ALA A 566 -15.29 0.96 18.42
CA ALA A 566 -14.61 1.72 19.46
C ALA A 566 -14.45 3.20 19.06
N ASP A 567 -14.73 4.11 20.00
CA ASP A 567 -14.57 5.55 19.81
C ASP A 567 -13.20 6.02 20.32
N ALA A 568 -12.35 6.48 19.41
CA ALA A 568 -11.04 7.03 19.74
C ALA A 568 -11.03 8.55 19.97
N PHE A 569 -12.17 9.25 19.83
CA PHE A 569 -12.23 10.70 20.00
C PHE A 569 -11.85 11.18 21.42
N PRO A 570 -12.26 10.49 22.52
CA PRO A 570 -11.79 10.84 23.86
C PRO A 570 -10.27 10.70 23.99
N VAL A 571 -9.68 9.66 23.37
CA VAL A 571 -8.24 9.43 23.37
C VAL A 571 -7.52 10.56 22.63
N LEU A 572 -8.05 11.03 21.49
CA LEU A 572 -7.51 12.17 20.75
C LEU A 572 -7.44 13.44 21.61
N ASN A 573 -8.50 13.76 22.35
CA ASN A 573 -8.52 14.95 23.20
C ASN A 573 -7.51 14.86 24.35
N ALA A 574 -7.39 13.69 24.98
CA ALA A 574 -6.39 13.46 26.01
C ALA A 574 -4.95 13.52 25.46
N LEU A 575 -4.71 13.00 24.25
CA LEU A 575 -3.42 13.11 23.56
C LEU A 575 -3.04 14.57 23.29
N LYS A 576 -4.00 15.39 22.83
CA LYS A 576 -3.81 16.83 22.64
C LYS A 576 -3.43 17.56 23.93
N GLU A 577 -4.11 17.24 25.02
CA GLU A 577 -3.85 17.84 26.33
C GLU A 577 -2.45 17.47 26.83
N VAL A 578 -2.09 16.18 26.80
CA VAL A 578 -0.75 15.73 27.20
C VAL A 578 0.33 16.31 26.28
N HIS A 579 0.12 16.34 24.96
CA HIS A 579 1.03 16.96 24.01
C HIS A 579 1.26 18.45 24.33
N LEU A 580 0.19 19.20 24.62
CA LEU A 580 0.30 20.61 24.98
C LEU A 580 1.12 20.80 26.26
N ILE A 581 0.86 20.02 27.31
CA ILE A 581 1.62 20.09 28.56
C ILE A 581 3.10 19.73 28.33
N LEU A 582 3.38 18.67 27.57
CA LEU A 582 4.74 18.27 27.22
C LEU A 582 5.46 19.36 26.42
N SER A 583 4.77 20.02 25.49
CA SER A 583 5.33 21.11 24.68
C SER A 583 5.73 22.32 25.53
N GLN A 584 4.98 22.62 26.60
CA GLN A 584 5.35 23.67 27.58
C GLN A 584 6.59 23.28 28.39
N GLY A 585 6.83 21.99 28.61
CA GLY A 585 8.05 21.47 29.25
C GLY A 585 9.26 21.36 28.30
N ALA A 586 9.07 21.55 26.99
CA ALA A 586 10.11 21.39 25.96
C ALA A 586 11.01 22.64 25.81
N HIS A 587 11.39 23.28 26.92
CA HIS A 587 12.28 24.44 26.92
C HIS A 587 13.32 24.33 28.05
N ASN A 588 14.34 25.20 28.06
CA ASN A 588 15.54 25.14 28.93
C ASN A 588 16.61 24.13 28.47
N GLN A 589 16.71 22.95 29.09
CA GLN A 589 17.75 21.95 28.79
C GLN A 589 17.22 20.71 28.07
N TYR A 590 16.07 20.86 27.40
CA TYR A 590 15.48 19.81 26.58
C TYR A 590 16.47 19.36 25.48
N GLY A 591 16.62 18.05 25.29
CA GLY A 591 17.58 17.43 24.37
C GLY A 591 18.99 17.20 24.96
N ASP A 592 19.59 18.20 25.61
CA ASP A 592 20.97 18.10 26.13
C ASP A 592 21.06 17.27 27.41
N LEU A 593 20.21 17.55 28.39
CA LEU A 593 20.23 16.82 29.66
C LEU A 593 19.77 15.35 29.53
N PRO A 594 18.74 15.00 28.73
CA PRO A 594 18.39 13.61 28.49
C PRO A 594 19.54 12.78 27.92
N SER A 595 20.29 13.31 26.95
CA SER A 595 21.41 12.59 26.34
C SER A 595 22.55 12.33 27.32
N THR A 596 22.96 13.36 28.08
CA THR A 596 24.00 13.25 29.11
C THR A 596 23.58 12.30 30.24
N ALA A 597 22.34 12.38 30.73
CA ALA A 597 21.82 11.45 31.73
C ALA A 597 21.74 10.00 31.22
N ARG A 598 21.35 9.80 29.96
CA ARG A 598 21.32 8.48 29.30
C ARG A 598 22.71 7.87 29.25
N ILE A 599 23.71 8.63 28.80
CA ILE A 599 25.12 8.18 28.70
C ILE A 599 25.62 7.70 30.06
N GLU A 600 25.46 8.52 31.10
CA GLU A 600 25.92 8.17 32.44
C GLU A 600 25.25 6.91 32.99
N MET A 601 23.94 6.76 32.81
CA MET A 601 23.20 5.61 33.32
C MET A 601 23.48 4.34 32.52
N LEU A 602 23.69 4.42 31.20
CA LEU A 602 24.15 3.28 30.40
C LEU A 602 25.53 2.81 30.87
N MET A 603 26.46 3.73 31.13
CA MET A 603 27.77 3.38 31.69
C MET A 603 27.63 2.68 33.05
N GLN A 604 26.75 3.15 33.94
CA GLN A 604 26.48 2.50 35.23
C GLN A 604 25.89 1.10 35.05
N GLN A 605 24.91 0.93 34.17
CA GLN A 605 24.33 -0.38 33.85
C GLN A 605 25.41 -1.33 33.32
N TRP A 606 26.30 -0.86 32.43
CA TRP A 606 27.35 -1.72 31.88
C TRP A 606 28.41 -2.10 32.91
N LEU A 607 28.81 -1.17 33.78
CA LEU A 607 29.69 -1.50 34.91
C LEU A 607 29.08 -2.58 35.79
N LEU A 608 27.79 -2.46 36.14
CA LEU A 608 27.09 -3.44 36.97
C LEU A 608 26.81 -4.78 36.24
N ALA A 609 26.72 -4.78 34.91
CA ALA A 609 26.53 -5.99 34.12
C ALA A 609 27.75 -6.93 34.14
N ARG A 610 28.92 -6.42 34.54
CA ARG A 610 30.16 -7.16 34.53
C ARG A 610 30.12 -8.40 35.45
N PRO A 611 30.70 -9.54 35.02
CA PRO A 611 30.63 -10.80 35.78
C PRO A 611 31.29 -10.70 37.16
N GLU A 612 32.27 -9.81 37.35
CA GLU A 612 32.94 -9.54 38.62
C GLU A 612 31.93 -9.12 39.71
N PHE A 613 30.89 -8.36 39.35
CA PHE A 613 29.83 -7.98 40.29
C PHE A 613 28.94 -9.15 40.73
N ARG A 614 28.94 -10.26 39.99
CA ARG A 614 28.21 -11.48 40.39
C ARG A 614 28.79 -12.11 41.64
N GLU A 615 30.12 -12.07 41.77
CA GLU A 615 30.84 -12.63 42.91
C GLU A 615 30.90 -11.62 44.08
N PHE A 616 30.93 -10.33 43.77
CA PHE A 616 30.90 -9.27 44.78
C PHE A 616 29.55 -9.14 45.50
N LEU A 617 28.42 -9.31 44.80
CA LEU A 617 27.07 -9.17 45.37
C LEU A 617 26.33 -10.50 45.49
N PRO A 618 25.52 -10.71 46.55
CA PRO A 618 24.75 -11.93 46.77
C PRO A 618 23.55 -12.01 45.81
N THR A 619 23.83 -12.46 44.59
CA THR A 619 22.91 -12.42 43.45
C THR A 619 22.14 -13.72 43.25
N ARG A 620 20.96 -13.67 42.62
CA ARG A 620 20.05 -14.82 42.50
C ARG A 620 20.02 -15.33 41.06
N VAL A 621 20.97 -16.19 40.72
CA VAL A 621 21.18 -16.72 39.36
C VAL A 621 19.93 -17.36 38.72
N MET A 622 19.03 -17.94 39.53
CA MET A 622 17.80 -18.59 39.02
C MET A 622 16.69 -17.60 38.60
N VAL A 623 16.81 -16.31 38.94
CA VAL A 623 15.83 -15.30 38.51
C VAL A 623 16.21 -14.82 37.11
N ALA A 624 15.34 -15.09 36.13
CA ALA A 624 15.56 -14.70 34.74
C ALA A 624 15.29 -13.19 34.56
N TYR A 625 16.35 -12.38 34.63
CA TYR A 625 16.31 -10.98 34.23
C TYR A 625 16.65 -10.83 32.75
N PRO A 626 15.99 -9.90 32.02
CA PRO A 626 16.29 -9.66 30.61
C PRO A 626 17.64 -8.98 30.40
N GLU A 627 18.16 -8.26 31.40
CA GLU A 627 19.44 -7.56 31.34
C GLU A 627 20.30 -7.91 32.58
N PRO A 628 21.61 -8.15 32.40
CA PRO A 628 22.49 -8.70 33.44
C PRO A 628 22.73 -7.77 34.64
N TRP A 629 22.63 -6.45 34.47
CA TRP A 629 22.84 -5.48 35.56
C TRP A 629 21.70 -5.47 36.59
N MET A 630 20.50 -5.91 36.20
CA MET A 630 19.29 -5.81 37.02
C MET A 630 19.39 -6.68 38.29
N ASP A 631 19.98 -7.87 38.18
CA ASP A 631 20.22 -8.78 39.30
C ASP A 631 21.15 -8.13 40.36
N ARG A 632 22.14 -7.33 39.92
CA ARG A 632 23.04 -6.62 40.85
C ARG A 632 22.32 -5.52 41.62
N VAL A 633 21.46 -4.76 40.96
CA VAL A 633 20.67 -3.70 41.59
C VAL A 633 19.64 -4.31 42.56
N ASP A 634 18.93 -5.37 42.16
CA ASP A 634 17.97 -6.05 43.05
C ASP A 634 18.67 -6.74 44.24
N ALA A 635 19.88 -7.27 44.07
CA ALA A 635 20.69 -7.78 45.18
C ALA A 635 21.11 -6.65 46.15
N MET A 636 21.55 -5.50 45.62
CA MET A 636 21.90 -4.34 46.44
C MET A 636 20.70 -3.82 47.23
N LYS A 637 19.52 -3.72 46.59
CA LYS A 637 18.29 -3.26 47.26
C LYS A 637 17.94 -4.12 48.46
N LYS A 638 18.07 -5.45 48.34
CA LYS A 638 17.86 -6.38 49.46
C LYS A 638 18.91 -6.23 50.55
N LEU A 639 20.18 -6.10 50.16
CA LEU A 639 21.30 -5.94 51.09
C LEU A 639 21.19 -4.64 51.90
N GLN A 640 20.72 -3.56 51.28
CA GLN A 640 20.58 -2.24 51.91
C GLN A 640 19.22 -2.02 52.60
N GLY A 641 18.27 -2.96 52.49
CA GLY A 641 16.91 -2.77 53.01
C GLY A 641 16.16 -1.62 52.32
N TRP A 642 16.39 -1.43 51.02
CA TRP A 642 15.67 -0.47 50.19
C TRP A 642 14.31 -1.05 49.76
N THR A 643 13.83 -0.71 48.56
CA THR A 643 12.53 -1.16 48.05
C THR A 643 12.56 -2.64 47.65
N ASP A 644 11.53 -3.40 48.03
CA ASP A 644 11.38 -4.82 47.66
C ASP A 644 10.86 -5.03 46.21
N THR A 645 10.31 -3.99 45.58
CA THR A 645 9.84 -4.04 44.19
C THR A 645 11.00 -4.36 43.25
N SER A 646 10.84 -5.32 42.33
CA SER A 646 11.91 -5.62 41.36
C SER A 646 12.22 -4.45 40.41
N VAL A 647 13.51 -4.24 40.13
CA VAL A 647 14.03 -3.30 39.12
C VAL A 647 13.42 -3.53 37.73
N MET A 648 12.93 -4.73 37.42
CA MET A 648 12.25 -5.04 36.16
C MET A 648 11.05 -4.13 35.88
N HIS A 649 10.28 -3.77 36.90
CA HIS A 649 9.14 -2.88 36.71
C HIS A 649 9.60 -1.45 36.39
N PHE A 650 10.65 -0.96 37.04
CA PHE A 650 11.24 0.36 36.77
C PHE A 650 11.85 0.44 35.37
N ARG A 651 12.54 -0.62 34.93
CA ARG A 651 13.02 -0.73 33.53
C ARG A 651 11.85 -0.66 32.54
N SER A 652 10.77 -1.40 32.81
CA SER A 652 9.59 -1.43 31.93
C SER A 652 8.92 -0.06 31.85
N LEU A 653 8.78 0.63 32.98
CA LEU A 653 8.28 2.01 33.04
C LEU A 653 9.17 2.98 32.25
N ALA A 654 10.49 2.81 32.35
CA ALA A 654 11.46 3.62 31.61
C ALA A 654 11.31 3.45 30.09
N MET A 655 11.28 2.20 29.60
CA MET A 655 11.18 1.92 28.16
C MET A 655 9.82 2.29 27.58
N PHE A 656 8.73 1.85 28.20
CA PHE A 656 7.39 2.13 27.70
C PHE A 656 7.03 3.60 27.83
N GLY A 657 7.44 4.26 28.93
CA GLY A 657 7.22 5.69 29.12
C GLY A 657 7.96 6.53 28.08
N GLU A 658 9.21 6.19 27.75
CA GLU A 658 9.96 6.87 26.70
C GLU A 658 9.28 6.74 25.33
N GLN A 659 8.90 5.53 24.93
CA GLN A 659 8.22 5.28 23.65
C GLN A 659 6.90 6.06 23.53
N LEU A 660 6.07 6.01 24.58
CA LEU A 660 4.80 6.74 24.62
C LEU A 660 5.03 8.26 24.55
N PHE A 661 5.91 8.82 25.39
CA PHE A 661 6.13 10.26 25.44
C PHE A 661 6.81 10.82 24.20
N LEU A 662 7.73 10.09 23.57
CA LEU A 662 8.29 10.49 22.28
C LEU A 662 7.20 10.57 21.21
N SER A 663 6.30 9.59 21.15
CA SER A 663 5.21 9.59 20.17
C SER A 663 4.20 10.72 20.40
N ILE A 664 3.92 11.06 21.67
CA ILE A 664 3.02 12.17 22.01
C ILE A 664 3.70 13.51 21.74
N ARG A 665 4.99 13.66 22.06
CA ARG A 665 5.68 14.94 21.94
C ARG A 665 5.95 15.32 20.50
N TYR A 666 6.42 14.38 19.69
CA TYR A 666 6.81 14.65 18.30
C TYR A 666 5.68 14.48 17.29
N GLY A 667 4.54 13.91 17.69
CA GLY A 667 3.31 13.97 16.91
C GLY A 667 2.70 15.37 16.96
N ASN A 668 2.26 15.92 15.82
CA ASN A 668 1.59 17.22 15.74
C ASN A 668 0.11 17.13 16.19
N TRP A 669 -0.13 16.68 17.43
CA TRP A 669 -1.48 16.41 17.93
C TRP A 669 -2.40 17.64 17.93
N SER A 670 -1.84 18.84 18.03
CA SER A 670 -2.61 20.09 18.04
C SER A 670 -3.45 20.32 16.78
N ASP A 671 -3.00 19.84 15.62
CA ASP A 671 -3.64 20.12 14.32
C ASP A 671 -4.57 18.99 13.85
N ILE A 672 -4.56 17.85 14.54
CA ILE A 672 -5.32 16.64 14.16
C ILE A 672 -6.78 16.78 14.60
N TYR A 673 -7.74 16.72 13.68
CA TYR A 673 -9.17 16.75 14.02
C TYR A 673 -9.86 15.38 13.96
N GLU A 674 -9.29 14.46 13.20
CA GLU A 674 -9.89 13.15 12.94
C GLU A 674 -9.46 12.10 13.97
N SER A 675 -10.38 11.24 14.39
CA SER A 675 -10.12 10.22 15.42
C SER A 675 -9.33 9.02 14.91
N THR A 676 -9.18 8.86 13.58
CA THR A 676 -8.46 7.74 12.93
C THR A 676 -7.00 7.65 13.36
N GLN A 677 -6.28 8.78 13.45
CA GLN A 677 -4.89 8.82 13.90
C GLN A 677 -4.74 8.41 15.38
N ALA A 678 -5.61 8.91 16.26
CA ALA A 678 -5.62 8.49 17.67
C ALA A 678 -5.99 7.02 17.84
N PHE A 679 -6.88 6.52 16.99
CA PHE A 679 -7.27 5.11 16.96
C PHE A 679 -6.06 4.21 16.60
N ASN A 680 -5.36 4.53 15.50
CA ASN A 680 -4.17 3.80 15.07
C ASN A 680 -3.04 3.92 16.11
N TRP A 681 -2.86 5.08 16.74
CA TRP A 681 -1.88 5.29 17.80
C TRP A 681 -2.15 4.37 19.00
N ALA A 682 -3.41 4.31 19.45
CA ALA A 682 -3.81 3.46 20.56
C ALA A 682 -3.58 1.98 20.26
N ARG A 683 -3.91 1.50 19.05
CA ARG A 683 -3.61 0.12 18.63
C ARG A 683 -2.11 -0.14 18.54
N PHE A 684 -1.35 0.76 17.94
CA PHE A 684 0.09 0.61 17.73
C PHE A 684 0.84 0.48 19.06
N TRP A 685 0.50 1.33 20.04
CA TRP A 685 1.16 1.40 21.36
C TRP A 685 0.47 0.58 22.45
N ARG A 686 -0.50 -0.28 22.11
CA ARG A 686 -1.25 -1.08 23.07
C ARG A 686 -0.37 -1.89 24.03
N PRO A 687 0.65 -2.66 23.58
CA PRO A 687 1.54 -3.39 24.48
C PRO A 687 2.28 -2.50 25.46
N GLN A 688 2.73 -1.32 25.00
CA GLN A 688 3.48 -0.35 25.79
C GLN A 688 2.59 0.31 26.84
N ALA A 689 1.38 0.73 26.47
CA ALA A 689 0.42 1.31 27.40
C ALA A 689 0.01 0.32 28.50
N GLN A 690 -0.38 -0.91 28.12
CA GLN A 690 -0.75 -1.95 29.08
C GLN A 690 0.44 -2.37 29.96
N GLY A 691 1.62 -2.51 29.36
CA GLY A 691 2.87 -2.80 30.07
C GLY A 691 3.24 -1.71 31.08
N TYR A 692 3.06 -0.44 30.72
CA TYR A 692 3.27 0.70 31.61
C TYR A 692 2.29 0.67 32.79
N ILE A 693 0.99 0.48 32.56
CA ILE A 693 -0.03 0.39 33.61
C ILE A 693 0.29 -0.73 34.60
N HIS A 694 0.63 -1.92 34.10
CA HIS A 694 1.00 -3.05 34.94
C HIS A 694 2.27 -2.79 35.76
N ALA A 695 3.32 -2.25 35.13
CA ALA A 695 4.56 -1.94 35.82
C ALA A 695 4.38 -0.81 36.85
N TYR A 696 3.53 0.17 36.56
CA TYR A 696 3.20 1.27 37.47
C TYR A 696 2.50 0.73 38.71
N ARG A 697 1.47 -0.10 38.54
CA ARG A 697 0.79 -0.79 39.64
C ARG A 697 1.74 -1.62 40.49
N ALA A 698 2.65 -2.37 39.86
CA ALA A 698 3.63 -3.16 40.59
C ALA A 698 4.57 -2.28 41.43
N ALA A 699 5.01 -1.14 40.91
CA ALA A 699 5.91 -0.22 41.60
C ALA A 699 5.21 0.62 42.69
N THR A 700 4.15 1.34 42.33
CA THR A 700 3.49 2.33 43.21
C THR A 700 2.34 1.76 44.02
N GLY A 701 1.72 0.67 43.54
CA GLY A 701 0.52 0.06 44.14
C GLY A 701 -0.80 0.64 43.63
N VAL A 702 -0.78 1.71 42.82
CA VAL A 702 -1.96 2.34 42.24
C VAL A 702 -2.34 1.66 40.93
N ASP A 703 -3.60 1.26 40.79
CA ASP A 703 -4.12 0.65 39.57
C ASP A 703 -4.81 1.70 38.68
N LEU A 704 -4.19 2.01 37.54
CA LEU A 704 -4.70 2.98 36.57
C LEU A 704 -5.77 2.40 35.62
N SER A 705 -6.06 1.10 35.70
CA SER A 705 -7.01 0.43 34.81
C SER A 705 -8.48 0.50 35.27
N VAL A 706 -8.72 0.98 36.50
CA VAL A 706 -10.03 0.96 37.14
C VAL A 706 -10.80 2.25 36.84
N ASP A 707 -12.01 2.09 36.31
CA ASP A 707 -12.96 3.18 36.04
C ASP A 707 -13.58 3.68 37.37
N GLY A 708 -12.80 4.44 38.15
CA GLY A 708 -13.21 4.96 39.46
C GLY A 708 -12.07 5.18 40.46
N SER A 709 -10.83 5.35 40.00
CA SER A 709 -9.72 5.71 40.89
C SER A 709 -9.98 7.05 41.58
N ASP A 710 -9.56 7.16 42.84
CA ASP A 710 -9.60 8.43 43.56
C ASP A 710 -8.78 9.46 42.76
N ALA A 711 -9.38 10.58 42.35
CA ALA A 711 -8.68 11.65 41.62
C ALA A 711 -7.45 12.17 42.40
N ALA A 712 -7.48 12.05 43.73
CA ALA A 712 -6.34 12.32 44.59
C ALA A 712 -5.18 11.33 44.39
N ALA A 713 -5.46 10.04 44.15
CA ALA A 713 -4.45 9.03 43.86
C ALA A 713 -3.83 9.23 42.47
N ASP A 714 -4.64 9.56 41.46
CA ASP A 714 -4.17 9.83 40.09
C ASP A 714 -3.21 11.04 40.03
N SER A 715 -3.39 12.03 40.91
CA SER A 715 -2.54 13.23 40.99
C SER A 715 -1.36 13.09 41.97
N THR A 716 -1.27 11.99 42.73
CA THR A 716 -0.17 11.79 43.68
C THR A 716 1.15 11.45 42.97
N LEU A 717 2.21 12.18 43.33
CA LEU A 717 3.55 11.97 42.78
C LEU A 717 4.04 10.53 43.02
N PRO A 718 4.65 9.86 42.01
CA PRO A 718 5.14 8.49 42.17
C PRO A 718 6.16 8.33 43.29
N SER A 719 7.07 9.30 43.47
CA SER A 719 8.05 9.30 44.57
C SER A 719 7.41 9.28 45.97
N VAL A 720 6.27 9.95 46.14
CA VAL A 720 5.53 9.95 47.41
C VAL A 720 4.92 8.58 47.66
N LEU A 721 4.34 7.95 46.63
CA LEU A 721 3.79 6.59 46.71
C LEU A 721 4.90 5.57 47.04
N LEU A 722 6.05 5.68 46.38
CA LEU A 722 7.20 4.82 46.63
C LEU A 722 7.75 4.99 48.05
N ARG A 723 7.82 6.23 48.57
CA ARG A 723 8.21 6.50 49.96
C ARG A 723 7.21 5.91 50.96
N GLN A 724 5.91 6.07 50.71
CA GLN A 724 4.87 5.50 51.57
C GLN A 724 5.02 3.97 51.63
N ARG A 725 5.22 3.32 50.48
CA ARG A 725 5.43 1.89 50.39
C ARG A 725 6.69 1.42 51.11
N LEU A 726 7.82 2.12 50.91
CA LEU A 726 9.05 1.84 51.66
C LEU A 726 8.85 1.97 53.17
N SER A 727 8.12 3.00 53.62
CA SER A 727 7.83 3.19 55.03
C SER A 727 6.92 2.10 55.61
N GLN A 728 5.99 1.57 54.80
CA GLN A 728 5.15 0.43 55.18
C GLN A 728 5.96 -0.86 55.25
N GLN A 729 6.83 -1.09 54.27
CA GLN A 729 7.77 -2.23 54.25
C GLN A 729 8.64 -2.24 55.52
N GLN A 730 9.22 -1.10 55.88
CA GLN A 730 10.04 -0.94 57.09
C GLN A 730 9.25 -1.08 58.40
N ARG A 731 7.93 -0.88 58.40
CA ARG A 731 7.06 -1.14 59.57
C ARG A 731 6.69 -2.61 59.69
N ASN A 732 6.66 -3.34 58.58
CA ASN A 732 6.26 -4.74 58.52
C ASN A 732 7.45 -5.70 58.70
N ALA A 733 8.68 -5.25 58.40
CA ALA A 733 9.93 -5.94 58.67
C ALA A 733 10.36 -5.75 60.13
#